data_AF-A0A8T7ED84-F1
#
_entry.id   AF-A0A8T7ED84-F1
#
_cell.length_a   1.000
_cell.length_b   1.000
_cell.length_c   1.000
_cell.angle_alpha   90.00
_cell.angle_beta   90.00
_cell.angle_gamma   90.00
#
_symmetry.space_group_name_H-M   'P 1'
#
loop_
_entity.id
_entity.type
_entity.pdbx_description
1 polymer ?
#
loop_
_entity_poly.entity_id
_entity_poly.type
_entity_poly.pdbx_seq_one_letter_code
_entity_poly.pdbx_strand_id
1 'polypeptide(L)'
;MSKILKWLAIILGVLLVLIVGVIVVASARSIAQDDDVRANHGAGASSVAPSYSGLQREFPASNEPADNPTTAEKVALGRLLFFDPVLSENNDFACASCHHPDLGFSDGRTTAMGAHETELARNAPTLWNVGYAKNLFWDGRLQSLEAQAEMPLTHPDEMGVSDTATLVAELQAIPEYQELFNTAFDDGVTFENVERALAAFQRSLITNNSPFDQYAAGDFNALTPAQRRGLALFRSGATRCFECHSAPTFASDTFRVIGVESDDPGRAAIADDGDEGAFKVPTLRNIALTAPYMHNGSMATLEEVLDFYAEGGGRAHGQENIDVFVQGFEMNDQEKADLLAFLMALTDESQMPEIPTAVPSGLPVVERLENPARAMAAAANTGHDAEITTARDPQTITVQPGESIQTAVDRAQPGDTVEIPYGVYHERVVIDISDFTLRGIPNENGEFPILDGEGEFSEGVIASSNNFTIGNLHVRNYTDNGVIVEGSRNIHFHDIFAENTGTYGVYPVQSTDVLVERVEVTGTDDAGIYAGQCENVIVRDSVAYGNVLGIELENTLNGEVYNNHVYDNTLGILIVLLPQLTSKISANTYIHNNLIEANNHENFAPSGFARAAPSGTGILLLATDNAEVTGNTIKDNKTVGIAVFSSTRSGAFDTTELDIGPTPENNHIHDNTYENNGYDPDPATKELGIPGADIIWDGTGVGNHFDEDSSVSTFPPLLPKSSWPAWWYRAYFNILNFAIERMG
;
A
#
# COMPACT_ATOMS: atom_id res chain seq x y z
N MET A 1 -13.94 -36.30 -65.57
CA MET A 1 -13.58 -36.16 -64.13
C MET A 1 -13.89 -37.47 -63.42
N SER A 2 -12.89 -38.17 -62.89
CA SER A 2 -13.08 -39.48 -62.22
C SER A 2 -14.01 -39.32 -60.99
N LYS A 3 -14.72 -40.38 -60.59
CA LYS A 3 -15.57 -40.35 -59.38
C LYS A 3 -14.80 -39.86 -58.14
N ILE A 4 -13.49 -40.10 -58.09
CA ILE A 4 -12.56 -39.66 -57.04
C ILE A 4 -12.44 -38.13 -57.01
N LEU A 5 -12.28 -37.46 -58.16
CA LEU A 5 -12.21 -35.99 -58.20
C LEU A 5 -13.52 -35.32 -57.73
N LYS A 6 -14.68 -35.94 -57.99
CA LYS A 6 -15.97 -35.41 -57.51
C LYS A 6 -16.09 -35.53 -56.00
N TRP A 7 -15.67 -36.65 -55.42
CA TRP A 7 -15.64 -36.83 -53.96
C TRP A 7 -14.66 -35.88 -53.28
N LEU A 8 -13.46 -35.70 -53.83
CA LEU A 8 -12.49 -34.71 -53.33
C LEU A 8 -13.05 -33.28 -53.39
N ALA A 9 -13.71 -32.90 -54.48
CA ALA A 9 -14.33 -31.57 -54.60
C ALA A 9 -15.47 -31.36 -53.59
N ILE A 10 -16.27 -32.41 -53.31
CA ILE A 10 -17.33 -32.35 -52.29
C ILE A 10 -16.72 -32.24 -50.88
N ILE A 11 -15.69 -33.02 -50.56
CA ILE A 11 -15.00 -32.97 -49.26
C ILE A 11 -14.36 -31.60 -49.04
N LEU A 12 -13.66 -31.07 -50.04
CA LEU A 12 -13.06 -29.74 -50.00
C LEU A 12 -14.14 -28.64 -49.86
N GLY A 13 -15.28 -28.78 -50.55
CA GLY A 13 -16.40 -27.87 -50.43
C GLY A 13 -17.04 -27.88 -49.04
N VAL A 14 -17.23 -29.06 -48.43
CA VAL A 14 -17.75 -29.19 -47.06
C VAL A 14 -16.76 -28.62 -46.05
N LEU A 15 -15.47 -28.92 -46.19
CA LEU A 15 -14.41 -28.36 -45.33
C LEU A 15 -14.37 -26.83 -45.43
N LEU A 16 -14.48 -26.28 -46.64
CA LEU A 16 -14.53 -24.83 -46.82
C LEU A 16 -15.74 -24.21 -46.12
N VAL A 17 -16.93 -24.80 -46.25
CA VAL A 17 -18.13 -24.32 -45.57
C VAL A 17 -17.98 -24.38 -44.05
N LEU A 18 -17.36 -25.44 -43.52
CA LEU A 18 -17.09 -25.56 -42.08
C LEU A 18 -16.08 -24.51 -41.60
N ILE A 19 -14.99 -24.29 -42.34
CA ILE A 19 -13.99 -23.25 -42.01
C ILE A 19 -14.61 -21.86 -42.03
N VAL A 20 -15.38 -21.53 -43.08
CA VAL A 20 -16.10 -20.25 -43.16
C VAL A 20 -17.10 -20.13 -42.02
N GLY A 21 -17.82 -21.20 -41.68
CA GLY A 21 -18.73 -21.22 -40.55
C GLY A 21 -18.03 -20.93 -39.21
N VAL A 22 -16.88 -21.55 -38.95
CA VAL A 22 -16.05 -21.30 -37.77
C VAL A 22 -15.59 -19.85 -37.72
N ILE A 23 -15.07 -19.30 -38.83
CA ILE A 23 -14.62 -17.90 -38.90
C ILE A 23 -15.78 -16.94 -38.63
N VAL A 24 -16.96 -17.17 -39.21
CA VAL A 24 -18.15 -16.34 -39.00
C VAL A 24 -18.58 -16.37 -37.53
N VAL A 25 -18.67 -17.55 -36.93
CA VAL A 25 -19.03 -17.70 -35.50
C VAL A 25 -17.98 -17.03 -34.61
N ALA A 26 -16.69 -17.24 -34.87
CA ALA A 26 -15.59 -16.63 -34.13
C ALA A 26 -15.57 -15.10 -34.28
N SER A 27 -15.85 -14.57 -35.47
CA SER A 27 -15.91 -13.11 -35.72
C SER A 27 -17.07 -12.41 -35.01
N ALA A 28 -18.16 -13.14 -34.77
CA ALA A 28 -19.37 -12.63 -34.13
C ALA A 28 -19.28 -12.64 -32.59
N ARG A 29 -18.36 -13.41 -32.01
CA ARG A 29 -18.13 -13.42 -30.57
C ARG A 29 -17.34 -12.18 -30.15
N SER A 30 -17.84 -11.46 -29.15
CA SER A 30 -17.08 -10.42 -28.47
C SER A 30 -15.90 -11.03 -27.72
N ILE A 31 -14.84 -10.25 -27.58
CA ILE A 31 -13.70 -10.56 -26.72
C ILE A 31 -14.05 -9.97 -25.35
N ALA A 32 -13.83 -10.71 -24.27
CA ALA A 32 -13.96 -10.19 -22.92
C ALA A 32 -12.92 -9.08 -22.73
N GLN A 33 -13.33 -7.97 -22.13
CA GLN A 33 -12.45 -6.90 -21.72
C GLN A 33 -12.46 -6.85 -20.20
N ASP A 34 -11.38 -6.39 -19.62
CA ASP A 34 -11.34 -6.07 -18.21
C ASP A 34 -12.30 -4.91 -17.93
N ASP A 35 -12.94 -4.95 -16.76
CA ASP A 35 -13.84 -3.87 -16.36
C ASP A 35 -13.03 -2.57 -16.21
N ASP A 36 -13.53 -1.48 -16.80
CA ASP A 36 -12.94 -0.16 -16.64
C ASP A 36 -13.00 0.22 -15.15
N VAL A 37 -11.85 0.17 -14.48
CA VAL A 37 -11.70 0.43 -13.03
C VAL A 37 -11.94 1.92 -12.74
N ARG A 38 -13.13 2.48 -12.99
CA ARG A 38 -13.36 3.94 -12.86
C ARG A 38 -13.44 4.41 -11.40
N ALA A 39 -12.79 5.55 -11.16
CA ALA A 39 -12.64 6.38 -9.94
C ALA A 39 -11.47 5.99 -9.02
N ASN A 40 -10.58 6.97 -8.79
CA ASN A 40 -9.34 6.91 -7.99
C ASN A 40 -8.66 5.52 -8.02
N HIS A 41 -7.86 5.28 -9.05
CA HIS A 41 -7.19 4.00 -9.29
C HIS A 41 -6.09 3.65 -8.28
N GLY A 42 -5.87 4.48 -7.24
CA GLY A 42 -4.86 4.28 -6.20
C GLY A 42 -3.42 4.62 -6.62
N ALA A 43 -3.21 5.07 -7.87
CA ALA A 43 -1.92 5.55 -8.36
C ALA A 43 -1.69 7.03 -8.01
N GLY A 44 -0.45 7.39 -7.70
CA GLY A 44 -0.02 8.76 -7.43
C GLY A 44 -0.02 9.16 -5.95
N ALA A 45 0.40 10.39 -5.69
CA ALA A 45 0.54 10.96 -4.36
C ALA A 45 -0.80 11.31 -3.70
N SER A 46 -0.98 10.87 -2.45
CA SER A 46 -2.14 11.15 -1.61
C SER A 46 -2.00 12.41 -0.73
N SER A 47 -0.92 13.17 -0.88
CA SER A 47 -0.65 14.37 -0.06
C SER A 47 -1.67 15.50 -0.30
N VAL A 48 -2.10 16.20 0.75
CA VAL A 48 -3.00 17.36 0.66
C VAL A 48 -2.26 18.58 0.10
N ALA A 49 -2.88 19.39 -0.76
CA ALA A 49 -2.29 20.64 -1.24
C ALA A 49 -2.94 21.88 -0.57
N PRO A 50 -2.16 22.89 -0.14
CA PRO A 50 -0.69 22.92 -0.08
C PRO A 50 -0.16 22.01 1.05
N SER A 51 0.93 21.30 0.80
CA SER A 51 1.59 20.40 1.76
C SER A 51 2.98 20.88 2.11
N TYR A 52 3.27 21.00 3.41
CA TYR A 52 4.60 21.30 3.92
C TYR A 52 5.51 20.06 4.02
N SER A 53 4.90 18.87 3.98
CA SER A 53 5.56 17.56 3.88
C SER A 53 4.72 16.62 2.99
N GLY A 54 5.31 15.53 2.51
CA GLY A 54 4.60 14.42 1.86
C GLY A 54 3.84 13.52 2.85
N LEU A 55 3.96 13.76 4.16
CA LEU A 55 3.29 13.00 5.21
C LEU A 55 1.85 13.44 5.45
N GLN A 56 1.49 14.67 5.08
CA GLN A 56 0.16 15.22 5.30
C GLN A 56 -0.85 14.64 4.30
N ARG A 57 -1.78 13.81 4.78
CA ARG A 57 -2.82 13.15 3.98
C ARG A 57 -4.21 13.56 4.42
N GLU A 58 -5.18 13.55 3.51
CA GLU A 58 -6.59 13.80 3.87
C GLU A 58 -7.12 12.64 4.69
N PHE A 59 -7.79 12.93 5.82
CA PHE A 59 -8.53 11.90 6.52
C PHE A 59 -9.65 11.36 5.62
N PRO A 60 -9.93 10.05 5.67
CA PRO A 60 -11.02 9.48 4.91
C PRO A 60 -12.36 10.10 5.31
N ALA A 61 -13.35 10.01 4.43
CA ALA A 61 -14.71 10.40 4.78
C ALA A 61 -15.19 9.60 6.01
N SER A 62 -15.87 10.28 6.93
CA SER A 62 -16.56 9.62 8.04
C SER A 62 -17.59 8.62 7.51
N ASN A 63 -17.69 7.46 8.16
CA ASN A 63 -18.71 6.44 7.94
C ASN A 63 -20.05 6.92 8.50
N GLU A 64 -20.65 7.87 7.80
CA GLU A 64 -21.89 8.56 8.14
C GLU A 64 -23.00 8.20 7.13
N PRO A 65 -24.01 7.41 7.54
CA PRO A 65 -25.19 7.16 6.72
C PRO A 65 -25.98 8.44 6.43
N ALA A 66 -26.48 8.57 5.20
CA ALA A 66 -27.23 9.75 4.77
C ALA A 66 -28.51 10.01 5.60
N ASP A 67 -29.08 8.98 6.21
CA ASP A 67 -30.26 9.03 7.07
C ASP A 67 -29.94 9.29 8.55
N ASN A 68 -28.67 9.24 8.96
CA ASN A 68 -28.24 9.63 10.30
C ASN A 68 -27.04 10.60 10.27
N PRO A 69 -27.24 11.84 9.82
CA PRO A 69 -26.16 12.82 9.83
C PRO A 69 -25.72 13.18 11.25
N THR A 70 -24.43 13.45 11.43
CA THR A 70 -23.85 13.83 12.72
C THR A 70 -24.19 15.29 13.03
N THR A 71 -24.95 15.55 14.11
CA THR A 71 -25.27 16.91 14.57
C THR A 71 -24.83 17.11 16.02
N ALA A 72 -24.67 18.37 16.44
CA ALA A 72 -24.25 18.70 17.81
C ALA A 72 -25.23 18.16 18.86
N GLU A 73 -26.53 18.18 18.55
CA GLU A 73 -27.61 17.69 19.42
C GLU A 73 -27.53 16.17 19.58
N LYS A 74 -27.31 15.43 18.49
CA LYS A 74 -27.15 13.97 18.53
C LYS A 74 -25.87 13.56 19.25
N VAL A 75 -24.76 14.29 19.03
CA VAL A 75 -23.49 14.06 19.74
C VAL A 75 -23.65 14.28 21.24
N ALA A 76 -24.33 15.37 21.65
CA ALA A 76 -24.56 15.67 23.06
C ALA A 76 -25.44 14.61 23.74
N LEU A 77 -26.53 14.18 23.09
CA LEU A 77 -27.39 13.10 23.56
C LEU A 77 -26.63 11.76 23.62
N GLY A 78 -25.94 11.40 22.55
CA GLY A 78 -25.13 10.19 22.45
C GLY A 78 -24.05 10.10 23.52
N ARG A 79 -23.40 11.23 23.84
CA ARG A 79 -22.45 11.30 24.94
C ARG A 79 -23.11 10.93 26.26
N LEU A 80 -24.26 11.51 26.60
CA LEU A 80 -24.94 11.17 27.86
C LEU A 80 -25.31 9.69 27.92
N LEU A 81 -25.89 9.16 26.84
CA LEU A 81 -26.24 7.74 26.71
C LEU A 81 -25.02 6.82 26.86
N PHE A 82 -23.89 7.15 26.26
CA PHE A 82 -22.65 6.37 26.31
C PHE A 82 -22.12 6.17 27.74
N PHE A 83 -22.35 7.14 28.62
CA PHE A 83 -21.93 7.12 30.02
C PHE A 83 -23.02 6.67 30.99
N ASP A 84 -24.24 6.43 30.52
CA ASP A 84 -25.40 6.14 31.38
C ASP A 84 -25.67 4.63 31.48
N PRO A 85 -25.54 4.03 32.69
CA PRO A 85 -25.80 2.61 32.87
C PRO A 85 -27.24 2.17 32.55
N VAL A 86 -28.18 3.12 32.41
CA VAL A 86 -29.59 2.85 32.05
C VAL A 86 -29.76 2.06 30.76
N LEU A 87 -28.72 2.01 29.91
CA LEU A 87 -28.72 1.24 28.67
C LEU A 87 -28.51 -0.26 28.87
N SER A 88 -28.14 -0.72 30.07
CA SER A 88 -27.98 -2.14 30.39
C SER A 88 -29.21 -2.70 31.08
N GLU A 89 -29.49 -4.00 30.89
CA GLU A 89 -30.65 -4.68 31.47
C GLU A 89 -30.74 -4.52 33.00
N ASN A 90 -29.60 -4.41 33.69
CA ASN A 90 -29.52 -4.31 35.15
C ASN A 90 -29.18 -2.90 35.67
N ASN A 91 -29.08 -1.89 34.80
CA ASN A 91 -28.72 -0.52 35.16
C ASN A 91 -27.37 -0.37 35.89
N ASP A 92 -26.40 -1.23 35.58
CA ASP A 92 -25.08 -1.30 36.23
C ASP A 92 -23.90 -1.21 35.26
N PHE A 93 -24.17 -1.21 33.94
CA PHE A 93 -23.15 -1.18 32.90
C PHE A 93 -23.43 -0.11 31.83
N ALA A 94 -22.44 0.70 31.51
CA ALA A 94 -22.48 1.67 30.40
C ALA A 94 -21.44 1.34 29.32
N CYS A 95 -21.56 1.91 28.11
CA CYS A 95 -20.56 1.77 27.06
C CYS A 95 -19.16 2.19 27.56
N ALA A 96 -19.10 3.26 28.34
CA ALA A 96 -17.87 3.78 28.97
C ALA A 96 -17.20 2.81 29.96
N SER A 97 -17.86 1.71 30.35
CA SER A 97 -17.28 0.70 31.26
C SER A 97 -16.24 -0.17 30.53
N CYS A 98 -16.50 -0.52 29.27
CA CYS A 98 -15.55 -1.23 28.40
C CYS A 98 -14.73 -0.27 27.51
N HIS A 99 -15.27 0.90 27.20
CA HIS A 99 -14.61 1.90 26.37
C HIS A 99 -14.33 3.15 27.19
N HIS A 100 -13.47 2.99 28.19
CA HIS A 100 -13.21 3.99 29.20
C HIS A 100 -12.32 5.12 28.63
N PRO A 101 -12.71 6.40 28.72
CA PRO A 101 -11.90 7.50 28.18
C PRO A 101 -10.49 7.54 28.76
N ASP A 102 -10.33 7.18 30.04
CA ASP A 102 -9.01 7.15 30.68
C ASP A 102 -8.05 6.06 30.22
N LEU A 103 -8.58 5.07 29.51
CA LEU A 103 -7.82 3.96 28.95
C LEU A 103 -7.86 4.02 27.41
N GLY A 104 -7.90 5.23 26.85
CA GLY A 104 -7.92 5.43 25.39
C GLY A 104 -9.17 4.87 24.72
N PHE A 105 -10.32 4.87 25.40
CA PHE A 105 -11.55 4.20 24.96
C PHE A 105 -11.42 2.68 24.78
N SER A 106 -10.55 2.03 25.55
CA SER A 106 -10.58 0.58 25.84
C SER A 106 -10.81 0.35 27.35
N ASP A 107 -10.61 -0.87 27.84
CA ASP A 107 -10.85 -1.24 29.25
C ASP A 107 -9.59 -1.63 30.03
N GLY A 108 -8.42 -1.64 29.38
CA GLY A 108 -7.15 -2.02 30.01
C GLY A 108 -7.04 -3.50 30.38
N ARG A 109 -7.85 -4.38 29.78
CA ARG A 109 -7.89 -5.82 30.08
C ARG A 109 -7.44 -6.65 28.89
N THR A 110 -6.93 -7.85 29.15
CA THR A 110 -6.61 -8.85 28.12
C THR A 110 -7.83 -9.14 27.25
N THR A 111 -8.95 -9.41 27.89
CA THR A 111 -10.25 -9.66 27.29
C THR A 111 -11.29 -8.83 28.02
N ALA A 112 -12.29 -8.37 27.27
CA ALA A 112 -13.30 -7.49 27.82
C ALA A 112 -14.16 -8.19 28.89
N MET A 113 -14.62 -7.43 29.87
CA MET A 113 -15.45 -7.95 30.95
C MET A 113 -16.87 -7.38 30.79
N GLY A 114 -17.82 -8.22 30.43
CA GLY A 114 -19.21 -7.82 30.26
C GLY A 114 -20.07 -8.04 31.51
N ALA A 115 -21.39 -8.16 31.33
CA ALA A 115 -22.35 -8.35 32.42
C ALA A 115 -22.01 -9.58 33.28
N HIS A 116 -22.31 -9.47 34.58
CA HIS A 116 -22.11 -10.54 35.56
C HIS A 116 -20.67 -11.07 35.67
N GLU A 117 -19.67 -10.23 35.39
CA GLU A 117 -18.25 -10.62 35.35
C GLU A 117 -17.97 -11.72 34.31
N THR A 118 -18.72 -11.70 33.19
CA THR A 118 -18.48 -12.62 32.08
C THR A 118 -17.31 -12.13 31.25
N GLU A 119 -16.27 -12.95 31.16
CA GLU A 119 -15.13 -12.70 30.30
C GLU A 119 -15.53 -12.93 28.83
N LEU A 120 -15.31 -11.91 28.00
CA LEU A 120 -15.62 -11.93 26.57
C LEU A 120 -14.44 -12.50 25.78
N ALA A 121 -14.67 -12.86 24.53
CA ALA A 121 -13.67 -13.55 23.71
C ALA A 121 -12.51 -12.66 23.22
N ARG A 122 -12.66 -11.33 23.26
CA ARG A 122 -11.71 -10.38 22.65
C ARG A 122 -11.41 -9.19 23.55
N ASN A 123 -10.26 -8.58 23.33
CA ASN A 123 -9.89 -7.27 23.85
C ASN A 123 -10.85 -6.19 23.30
N ALA A 124 -11.20 -5.21 24.12
CA ALA A 124 -12.02 -4.07 23.69
C ALA A 124 -11.17 -3.10 22.84
N PRO A 125 -11.45 -2.94 21.53
CA PRO A 125 -10.69 -2.02 20.69
C PRO A 125 -10.99 -0.56 21.09
N THR A 126 -10.05 0.33 20.83
CA THR A 126 -10.28 1.77 21.00
C THR A 126 -11.41 2.27 20.09
N LEU A 127 -12.15 3.27 20.57
CA LEU A 127 -13.12 4.02 19.76
C LEU A 127 -12.52 5.29 19.13
N TRP A 128 -11.26 5.62 19.39
CA TRP A 128 -10.60 6.72 18.70
C TRP A 128 -10.60 6.47 17.19
N ASN A 129 -11.03 7.46 16.42
CA ASN A 129 -11.14 7.41 14.96
C ASN A 129 -12.05 6.30 14.41
N VAL A 130 -12.90 5.69 15.24
CA VAL A 130 -13.84 4.65 14.78
C VAL A 130 -14.83 5.17 13.74
N GLY A 131 -15.10 6.47 13.76
CA GLY A 131 -15.90 7.14 12.73
C GLY A 131 -15.35 7.00 11.31
N TYR A 132 -14.08 6.65 11.11
CA TYR A 132 -13.48 6.43 9.79
C TYR A 132 -13.51 4.98 9.32
N ALA A 133 -13.82 4.01 10.19
CA ALA A 133 -13.79 2.60 9.86
C ALA A 133 -15.01 2.19 9.02
N LYS A 134 -14.78 1.47 7.91
CA LYS A 134 -15.87 0.87 7.12
C LYS A 134 -16.26 -0.51 7.61
N ASN A 135 -15.33 -1.23 8.23
CA ASN A 135 -15.56 -2.52 8.87
C ASN A 135 -15.37 -2.36 10.39
N LEU A 136 -16.37 -2.77 11.18
CA LEU A 136 -16.40 -2.66 12.64
C LEU A 136 -16.28 -4.03 13.31
N PHE A 137 -15.86 -4.03 14.59
CA PHE A 137 -15.28 -5.18 15.29
C PHE A 137 -13.95 -5.65 14.70
N TRP A 138 -13.28 -6.56 15.43
CA TRP A 138 -12.02 -7.18 15.00
C TRP A 138 -12.17 -8.03 13.73
N ASP A 139 -13.33 -8.65 13.49
CA ASP A 139 -13.65 -9.50 12.33
C ASP A 139 -14.36 -8.75 11.19
N GLY A 140 -14.70 -7.48 11.40
CA GLY A 140 -15.34 -6.65 10.39
C GLY A 140 -16.76 -7.07 10.01
N ARG A 141 -17.49 -7.71 10.94
CA ARG A 141 -18.83 -8.26 10.65
C ARG A 141 -19.93 -7.22 10.43
N LEU A 142 -19.69 -5.95 10.77
CA LEU A 142 -20.63 -4.85 10.57
C LEU A 142 -20.00 -3.67 9.87
N GLN A 143 -20.84 -2.88 9.20
CA GLN A 143 -20.41 -1.75 8.36
C GLN A 143 -20.94 -0.39 8.82
N SER A 144 -21.75 -0.31 9.87
CA SER A 144 -22.25 0.95 10.42
C SER A 144 -22.20 0.96 11.94
N LEU A 145 -21.92 2.13 12.51
CA LEU A 145 -21.88 2.32 13.97
C LEU A 145 -23.26 2.15 14.62
N GLU A 146 -24.32 2.43 13.86
CA GLU A 146 -25.70 2.19 14.29
C GLU A 146 -25.95 0.69 14.53
N ALA A 147 -25.62 -0.17 13.54
CA ALA A 147 -25.75 -1.61 13.69
C ALA A 147 -24.77 -2.16 14.74
N GLN A 148 -23.58 -1.55 14.85
CA GLN A 148 -22.61 -1.94 15.87
C GLN A 148 -23.11 -1.64 17.27
N ALA A 149 -23.81 -0.53 17.50
CA ALA A 149 -24.35 -0.18 18.81
C ALA A 149 -25.44 -1.15 19.29
N GLU A 150 -26.25 -1.73 18.38
CA GLU A 150 -27.28 -2.73 18.71
C GLU A 150 -26.69 -3.98 19.37
N MET A 151 -25.56 -4.46 18.86
CA MET A 151 -24.94 -5.72 19.28
C MET A 151 -24.58 -5.76 20.78
N PRO A 152 -23.74 -4.85 21.32
CA PRO A 152 -23.39 -4.87 22.74
C PRO A 152 -24.60 -4.57 23.64
N LEU A 153 -25.55 -3.73 23.18
CA LEU A 153 -26.79 -3.45 23.92
C LEU A 153 -27.58 -4.74 24.18
N THR A 154 -27.71 -5.60 23.17
CA THR A 154 -28.58 -6.79 23.21
C THR A 154 -27.85 -8.10 23.52
N HIS A 155 -26.51 -8.12 23.44
CA HIS A 155 -25.74 -9.34 23.71
C HIS A 155 -25.84 -9.72 25.19
N PRO A 156 -26.22 -10.98 25.52
CA PRO A 156 -26.50 -11.41 26.91
C PRO A 156 -25.28 -11.31 27.83
N ASP A 157 -24.08 -11.49 27.27
CA ASP A 157 -22.83 -11.41 28.03
C ASP A 157 -22.26 -9.98 28.09
N GLU A 158 -22.85 -9.01 27.39
CA GLU A 158 -22.40 -7.60 27.37
C GLU A 158 -23.34 -6.71 28.20
N MET A 159 -24.31 -6.01 27.59
CA MET A 159 -25.27 -5.17 28.31
C MET A 159 -26.62 -5.85 28.55
N GLY A 160 -26.89 -6.96 27.84
CA GLY A 160 -27.93 -7.93 28.18
C GLY A 160 -29.38 -7.55 27.90
N VAL A 161 -29.65 -6.46 27.16
CA VAL A 161 -31.02 -5.97 26.91
C VAL A 161 -31.79 -6.99 26.07
N SER A 162 -32.73 -7.68 26.72
CA SER A 162 -33.54 -8.74 26.12
C SER A 162 -34.87 -8.24 25.51
N ASP A 163 -35.34 -7.08 25.96
CA ASP A 163 -36.53 -6.39 25.44
C ASP A 163 -36.28 -4.89 25.26
N THR A 164 -35.96 -4.49 24.02
CA THR A 164 -35.67 -3.09 23.67
C THR A 164 -36.87 -2.16 23.88
N ALA A 165 -38.11 -2.67 23.88
CA ALA A 165 -39.29 -1.86 24.18
C ALA A 165 -39.33 -1.46 25.66
N THR A 166 -38.84 -2.32 26.56
CA THR A 166 -38.70 -2.00 27.99
C THR A 166 -37.63 -0.94 28.22
N LEU A 167 -36.46 -1.05 27.57
CA LEU A 167 -35.42 -0.01 27.59
C LEU A 167 -35.97 1.35 27.10
N VAL A 168 -36.68 1.36 25.98
CA VAL A 168 -37.29 2.60 25.45
C VAL A 168 -38.30 3.18 26.44
N ALA A 169 -39.12 2.34 27.08
CA ALA A 169 -40.09 2.81 28.09
C ALA A 169 -39.40 3.40 29.33
N GLU A 170 -38.24 2.86 29.72
CA GLU A 170 -37.42 3.40 30.81
C GLU A 170 -36.82 4.76 30.46
N LEU A 171 -36.23 4.91 29.26
CA LEU A 171 -35.74 6.20 28.77
C LEU A 171 -36.87 7.23 28.65
N GLN A 172 -38.05 6.81 28.19
CA GLN A 172 -39.25 7.67 28.16
C GLN A 172 -39.72 8.07 29.56
N ALA A 173 -39.42 7.33 30.61
CA ALA A 173 -39.79 7.72 31.97
C ALA A 173 -38.90 8.84 32.54
N ILE A 174 -37.77 9.17 31.88
CA ILE A 174 -36.82 10.20 32.29
C ILE A 174 -37.11 11.50 31.51
N PRO A 175 -37.65 12.56 32.16
CA PRO A 175 -38.07 13.79 31.46
C PRO A 175 -36.96 14.47 30.66
N GLU A 176 -35.72 14.43 31.17
CA GLU A 176 -34.56 15.04 30.51
C GLU A 176 -34.19 14.29 29.22
N TYR A 177 -34.27 12.95 29.20
CA TYR A 177 -34.08 12.21 27.95
C TYR A 177 -35.19 12.52 26.93
N GLN A 178 -36.46 12.63 27.34
CA GLN A 178 -37.50 13.05 26.39
C GLN A 178 -37.17 14.39 25.71
N GLU A 179 -36.70 15.38 26.48
CA GLU A 179 -36.32 16.69 25.93
C GLU A 179 -35.13 16.59 24.97
N LEU A 180 -34.08 15.85 25.36
CA LEU A 180 -32.89 15.66 24.53
C LEU A 180 -33.20 14.91 23.23
N PHE A 181 -33.99 13.84 23.29
CA PHE A 181 -34.41 13.08 22.10
C PHE A 181 -35.30 13.91 21.17
N ASN A 182 -36.27 14.66 21.70
CA ASN A 182 -37.12 15.54 20.88
C ASN A 182 -36.34 16.71 20.25
N THR A 183 -35.19 17.07 20.83
CA THR A 183 -34.29 18.07 20.26
C THR A 183 -33.43 17.48 19.13
N ALA A 184 -33.00 16.23 19.28
CA ALA A 184 -32.12 15.55 18.33
C ALA A 184 -32.86 14.84 17.18
N PHE A 185 -34.12 14.44 17.38
CA PHE A 185 -34.90 13.62 16.45
C PHE A 185 -36.39 13.99 16.46
N ASP A 186 -37.02 13.95 15.29
CA ASP A 186 -38.46 14.25 15.13
C ASP A 186 -39.37 13.23 15.83
N ASP A 187 -38.97 11.95 15.84
CA ASP A 187 -39.75 10.84 16.41
C ASP A 187 -39.46 10.58 17.90
N GLY A 188 -38.61 11.40 18.53
CA GLY A 188 -38.30 11.33 19.96
C GLY A 188 -37.57 10.04 20.37
N VAL A 189 -37.93 9.48 21.53
CA VAL A 189 -37.26 8.32 22.12
C VAL A 189 -37.70 7.04 21.42
N THR A 190 -36.82 6.48 20.60
CA THR A 190 -36.92 5.17 19.96
C THR A 190 -35.59 4.43 20.12
N PHE A 191 -35.60 3.10 20.00
CA PHE A 191 -34.37 2.31 20.07
C PHE A 191 -33.41 2.67 18.92
N GLU A 192 -33.94 2.84 17.71
CA GLU A 192 -33.18 3.33 16.55
C GLU A 192 -32.52 4.70 16.82
N ASN A 193 -33.19 5.61 17.52
CA ASN A 193 -32.61 6.90 17.87
C ASN A 193 -31.54 6.81 18.98
N VAL A 194 -31.60 5.78 19.84
CA VAL A 194 -30.51 5.47 20.80
C VAL A 194 -29.25 5.08 20.03
N GLU A 195 -29.36 4.12 19.11
CA GLU A 195 -28.26 3.65 18.25
C GLU A 195 -27.68 4.82 17.44
N ARG A 196 -28.54 5.61 16.81
CA ARG A 196 -28.15 6.77 16.01
C ARG A 196 -27.45 7.86 16.81
N ALA A 197 -27.87 8.12 18.05
CA ALA A 197 -27.22 9.07 18.93
C ALA A 197 -25.84 8.56 19.38
N LEU A 198 -25.74 7.29 19.78
CA LEU A 198 -24.48 6.65 20.14
C LEU A 198 -23.49 6.67 18.96
N ALA A 199 -23.94 6.35 17.75
CA ALA A 199 -23.14 6.41 16.54
C ALA A 199 -22.63 7.84 16.25
N ALA A 200 -23.50 8.85 16.38
CA ALA A 200 -23.11 10.25 16.21
C ALA A 200 -22.03 10.68 17.21
N PHE A 201 -22.16 10.29 18.49
CA PHE A 201 -21.12 10.56 19.49
C PHE A 201 -19.81 9.85 19.16
N GLN A 202 -19.83 8.57 18.79
CA GLN A 202 -18.63 7.81 18.44
C GLN A 202 -17.90 8.40 17.21
N ARG A 203 -18.63 8.93 16.22
CA ARG A 203 -18.03 9.66 15.08
C ARG A 203 -17.29 10.94 15.49
N SER A 204 -17.62 11.53 16.65
CA SER A 204 -16.94 12.72 17.16
C SER A 204 -15.62 12.42 17.87
N LEU A 205 -15.31 11.16 18.15
CA LEU A 205 -14.08 10.73 18.83
C LEU A 205 -12.90 10.73 17.85
N ILE A 206 -12.45 11.93 17.47
CA ILE A 206 -11.41 12.13 16.46
C ILE A 206 -10.08 12.56 17.10
N THR A 207 -9.00 11.93 16.66
CA THR A 207 -7.60 12.32 16.93
C THR A 207 -6.94 12.72 15.61
N ASN A 208 -6.55 13.98 15.50
CA ASN A 208 -5.95 14.55 14.29
C ASN A 208 -4.97 15.72 14.58
N ASN A 209 -4.51 15.85 15.82
CA ASN A 209 -3.59 16.91 16.24
C ASN A 209 -2.45 16.38 17.14
N SER A 210 -2.05 15.12 16.93
CA SER A 210 -0.89 14.51 17.58
C SER A 210 0.41 15.21 17.17
N PRO A 211 1.52 15.02 17.88
CA PRO A 211 2.84 15.48 17.43
C PRO A 211 3.17 15.08 15.99
N PHE A 212 2.79 13.87 15.55
CA PHE A 212 2.91 13.49 14.14
C PHE A 212 2.07 14.38 13.21
N ASP A 213 0.82 14.69 13.58
CA ASP A 213 -0.06 15.53 12.74
C ASP A 213 0.49 16.95 12.60
N GLN A 214 1.00 17.52 13.69
CA GLN A 214 1.63 18.83 13.70
C GLN A 214 2.89 18.84 12.83
N TYR A 215 3.71 17.79 12.93
CA TYR A 215 4.90 17.61 12.10
C TYR A 215 4.57 17.48 10.61
N ALA A 216 3.61 16.62 10.27
CA ALA A 216 3.12 16.48 8.90
C ALA A 216 2.58 17.81 8.35
N ALA A 217 1.92 18.60 9.19
CA ALA A 217 1.41 19.94 8.86
C ALA A 217 2.49 21.05 8.81
N GLY A 218 3.77 20.73 9.03
CA GLY A 218 4.90 21.66 8.88
C GLY A 218 5.52 22.21 10.17
N ASP A 219 5.06 21.77 11.34
CA ASP A 219 5.77 22.03 12.60
C ASP A 219 6.90 21.01 12.78
N PHE A 220 8.05 21.25 12.14
CA PHE A 220 9.18 20.32 12.14
C PHE A 220 9.81 20.06 13.52
N ASN A 221 9.43 20.84 14.54
CA ASN A 221 9.83 20.64 15.94
C ASN A 221 8.82 19.80 16.73
N ALA A 222 7.63 19.51 16.18
CA ALA A 222 6.65 18.69 16.88
C ALA A 222 7.15 17.26 17.15
N LEU A 223 8.01 16.72 16.28
CA LEU A 223 8.73 15.47 16.53
C LEU A 223 10.16 15.72 17.03
N THR A 224 10.54 15.00 18.08
CA THR A 224 11.93 14.88 18.51
C THR A 224 12.78 14.12 17.48
N PRO A 225 14.12 14.24 17.50
CA PRO A 225 14.98 13.46 16.62
C PRO A 225 14.78 11.94 16.73
N ALA A 226 14.49 11.41 17.93
CA ALA A 226 14.19 9.99 18.12
C ALA A 226 12.88 9.58 17.42
N GLN A 227 11.85 10.41 17.52
CA GLN A 227 10.58 10.19 16.84
C GLN A 227 10.70 10.23 15.31
N ARG A 228 11.53 11.12 14.76
CA ARG A 228 11.79 11.17 13.31
C ARG A 228 12.52 9.92 12.83
N ARG A 229 13.52 9.42 13.58
CA ARG A 229 14.17 8.13 13.28
C ARG A 229 13.18 6.96 13.40
N GLY A 230 12.29 6.98 14.39
CA GLY A 230 11.24 5.99 14.55
C GLY A 230 10.22 5.99 13.41
N LEU A 231 9.81 7.18 12.95
CA LEU A 231 8.96 7.33 11.77
C LEU A 231 9.64 6.77 10.50
N ALA A 232 10.93 7.01 10.34
CA ALA A 232 11.71 6.46 9.23
C ALA A 232 11.75 4.92 9.28
N LEU A 233 11.98 4.34 10.46
CA LEU A 233 11.92 2.89 10.65
C LEU A 233 10.52 2.34 10.36
N PHE A 234 9.46 2.98 10.85
CA PHE A 234 8.07 2.58 10.59
C PHE A 234 7.72 2.54 9.09
N ARG A 235 8.42 3.34 8.29
CA ARG A 235 8.20 3.49 6.84
C ARG A 235 9.27 2.81 6.00
N SER A 236 10.22 2.15 6.64
CA SER A 236 11.27 1.39 5.98
C SER A 236 10.69 0.13 5.32
N GLY A 237 11.30 -0.30 4.22
CA GLY A 237 11.00 -1.60 3.63
C GLY A 237 11.51 -2.76 4.51
N ALA A 238 12.43 -2.50 5.44
CA ALA A 238 12.84 -3.47 6.46
C ALA A 238 11.72 -3.80 7.46
N THR A 239 11.01 -2.81 8.03
CA THR A 239 9.96 -3.09 9.03
C THR A 239 8.56 -3.22 8.43
N ARG A 240 8.31 -2.61 7.26
CA ARG A 240 7.06 -2.72 6.48
C ARG A 240 5.78 -2.35 7.25
N CYS A 241 5.88 -1.62 8.36
CA CYS A 241 4.72 -1.31 9.19
C CYS A 241 3.67 -0.48 8.41
N PHE A 242 4.14 0.39 7.51
CA PHE A 242 3.30 1.26 6.68
C PHE A 242 2.40 0.53 5.68
N GLU A 243 2.75 -0.71 5.29
CA GLU A 243 1.98 -1.54 4.33
C GLU A 243 0.55 -1.83 4.85
N CYS A 244 0.41 -1.94 6.17
CA CYS A 244 -0.89 -2.13 6.83
C CYS A 244 -1.35 -0.85 7.56
N HIS A 245 -0.44 -0.13 8.21
CA HIS A 245 -0.75 1.00 9.07
C HIS A 245 -0.40 2.35 8.43
N SER A 246 -1.12 2.71 7.38
CA SER A 246 -0.87 3.94 6.62
C SER A 246 -1.49 5.20 7.25
N ALA A 247 -0.77 6.33 7.16
CA ALA A 247 -1.33 7.64 7.48
C ALA A 247 -2.53 7.97 6.56
N PRO A 248 -3.51 8.78 7.01
CA PRO A 248 -3.49 9.51 8.28
C PRO A 248 -4.15 8.75 9.43
N THR A 249 -4.90 7.65 9.24
CA THR A 249 -5.54 6.95 10.37
C THR A 249 -4.64 5.92 11.03
N PHE A 250 -3.51 5.55 10.42
CA PHE A 250 -2.64 4.44 10.83
C PHE A 250 -3.42 3.12 10.96
N ALA A 251 -4.37 2.92 10.05
CA ALA A 251 -5.27 1.78 9.96
C ALA A 251 -5.60 1.51 8.49
N SER A 252 -6.11 0.31 8.20
CA SER A 252 -6.75 -0.01 6.92
C SER A 252 -8.06 -0.76 7.17
N ASP A 253 -8.95 -0.77 6.17
CA ASP A 253 -10.16 -1.59 6.19
C ASP A 253 -9.91 -3.05 5.74
N THR A 254 -8.65 -3.46 5.58
CA THR A 254 -8.24 -4.81 5.17
C THR A 254 -8.12 -5.74 6.37
N PHE A 255 -8.12 -7.05 6.09
CA PHE A 255 -7.92 -8.11 7.08
C PHE A 255 -6.56 -8.76 6.84
N ARG A 256 -5.83 -9.05 7.92
CA ARG A 256 -4.46 -9.57 7.85
C ARG A 256 -4.30 -10.73 8.82
N VAL A 257 -3.61 -11.79 8.40
CA VAL A 257 -3.17 -12.87 9.30
C VAL A 257 -1.74 -12.58 9.73
N ILE A 258 -1.58 -12.10 10.96
CA ILE A 258 -0.24 -11.83 11.55
C ILE A 258 0.24 -13.00 12.41
N GLY A 259 -0.67 -13.90 12.79
CA GLY A 259 -0.37 -15.14 13.49
C GLY A 259 -0.20 -15.04 15.01
N VAL A 260 -0.98 -14.19 15.67
CA VAL A 260 -1.15 -14.23 17.13
C VAL A 260 -1.84 -15.54 17.52
N GLU A 261 -1.27 -16.30 18.45
CA GLU A 261 -1.80 -17.61 18.88
C GLU A 261 -3.23 -17.46 19.46
N SER A 262 -4.19 -18.14 18.82
CA SER A 262 -5.62 -17.99 19.11
C SER A 262 -6.43 -19.09 18.39
N ASP A 263 -7.51 -19.58 19.03
CA ASP A 263 -8.52 -20.45 18.40
C ASP A 263 -9.66 -19.63 17.75
N ASP A 264 -9.59 -18.30 17.80
CA ASP A 264 -10.55 -17.40 17.16
C ASP A 264 -10.36 -17.35 15.64
N PRO A 265 -11.37 -17.78 14.85
CA PRO A 265 -11.27 -17.83 13.39
C PRO A 265 -11.23 -16.44 12.73
N GLY A 266 -11.57 -15.37 13.46
CA GLY A 266 -11.56 -14.00 12.92
C GLY A 266 -12.51 -13.85 11.73
N ARG A 267 -11.98 -13.37 10.60
CA ARG A 267 -12.75 -13.11 9.37
C ARG A 267 -13.39 -14.36 8.77
N ALA A 268 -12.78 -15.54 8.92
CA ALA A 268 -13.30 -16.81 8.40
C ALA A 268 -14.68 -17.19 8.99
N ALA A 269 -15.03 -16.69 10.19
CA ALA A 269 -16.37 -16.91 10.75
C ALA A 269 -17.46 -16.04 10.10
N ILE A 270 -17.07 -15.02 9.33
CA ILE A 270 -17.96 -13.99 8.80
C ILE A 270 -18.14 -14.11 7.29
N ALA A 271 -17.07 -14.44 6.57
CA ALA A 271 -17.07 -14.51 5.11
C ALA A 271 -16.54 -15.87 4.63
N ASP A 272 -17.20 -16.46 3.62
CA ASP A 272 -16.84 -17.78 3.07
C ASP A 272 -15.42 -17.80 2.47
N ASP A 273 -14.94 -16.65 2.00
CA ASP A 273 -13.59 -16.39 1.47
C ASP A 273 -12.67 -15.70 2.51
N GLY A 274 -13.10 -15.62 3.77
CA GLY A 274 -12.31 -15.04 4.84
C GLY A 274 -11.19 -15.98 5.29
N ASP A 275 -9.99 -15.44 5.46
CA ASP A 275 -8.85 -16.19 5.99
C ASP A 275 -9.00 -16.49 7.49
N GLU A 276 -8.61 -17.71 7.88
CA GLU A 276 -8.58 -18.15 9.28
C GLU A 276 -7.57 -17.32 10.08
N GLY A 277 -8.02 -16.76 11.21
CA GLY A 277 -7.19 -15.93 12.08
C GLY A 277 -6.91 -14.53 11.52
N ALA A 278 -7.59 -14.12 10.43
CA ALA A 278 -7.46 -12.77 9.90
C ALA A 278 -8.30 -11.79 10.70
N PHE A 279 -7.68 -10.66 11.06
CA PHE A 279 -8.34 -9.57 11.77
C PHE A 279 -8.15 -8.24 11.05
N LYS A 280 -9.10 -7.34 11.25
CA LYS A 280 -9.04 -5.98 10.72
C LYS A 280 -7.82 -5.27 11.30
N VAL A 281 -7.07 -4.57 10.46
CA VAL A 281 -5.95 -3.73 10.90
C VAL A 281 -6.48 -2.59 11.81
N PRO A 282 -6.09 -2.52 13.09
CA PRO A 282 -6.57 -1.47 13.99
C PRO A 282 -5.81 -0.15 13.74
N THR A 283 -6.36 0.96 14.25
CA THR A 283 -5.64 2.23 14.30
C THR A 283 -4.51 2.18 15.32
N LEU A 284 -3.35 2.76 14.97
CA LEU A 284 -2.27 3.01 15.92
C LEU A 284 -2.37 4.38 16.60
N ARG A 285 -3.40 5.18 16.30
CA ARG A 285 -3.61 6.45 17.00
C ARG A 285 -4.02 6.18 18.44
N ASN A 286 -3.40 6.91 19.36
CA ASN A 286 -3.53 6.68 20.80
C ASN A 286 -3.13 5.27 21.27
N ILE A 287 -2.34 4.51 20.48
CA ILE A 287 -1.92 3.13 20.83
C ILE A 287 -1.14 3.07 22.16
N ALA A 288 -0.44 4.15 22.53
CA ALA A 288 0.23 4.26 23.82
C ALA A 288 -0.72 4.07 25.01
N LEU A 289 -2.01 4.37 24.84
CA LEU A 289 -2.99 4.44 25.93
C LEU A 289 -3.85 3.17 26.08
N THR A 290 -3.72 2.21 25.17
CA THR A 290 -4.71 1.14 24.96
C THR A 290 -4.19 -0.26 25.26
N ALA A 291 -3.10 -0.40 26.02
CA ALA A 291 -2.60 -1.70 26.44
C ALA A 291 -3.66 -2.50 27.23
N PRO A 292 -3.65 -3.85 27.19
CA PRO A 292 -2.77 -4.70 26.38
C PRO A 292 -3.19 -4.76 24.90
N TYR A 293 -2.36 -5.40 24.07
CA TYR A 293 -2.42 -5.35 22.61
C TYR A 293 -2.85 -6.68 21.98
N MET A 294 -3.20 -6.62 20.69
CA MET A 294 -3.78 -7.69 19.86
C MET A 294 -5.26 -7.96 20.17
N HIS A 295 -5.92 -8.73 19.30
CA HIS A 295 -7.36 -9.01 19.42
C HIS A 295 -7.72 -9.77 20.71
N ASN A 296 -6.75 -10.46 21.30
CA ASN A 296 -6.88 -11.24 22.52
C ASN A 296 -6.10 -10.65 23.71
N GLY A 297 -5.50 -9.47 23.58
CA GLY A 297 -4.76 -8.81 24.66
C GLY A 297 -3.52 -9.57 25.17
N SER A 298 -2.95 -10.45 24.34
CA SER A 298 -1.85 -11.35 24.73
C SER A 298 -0.51 -10.65 24.97
N MET A 299 -0.33 -9.43 24.47
CA MET A 299 0.90 -8.65 24.62
C MET A 299 0.66 -7.46 25.55
N ALA A 300 1.41 -7.38 26.65
CA ALA A 300 1.23 -6.37 27.67
C ALA A 300 1.86 -5.01 27.30
N THR A 301 2.87 -5.01 26.43
CA THR A 301 3.70 -3.84 26.12
C THR A 301 3.89 -3.65 24.62
N LEU A 302 4.16 -2.42 24.17
CA LEU A 302 4.50 -2.16 22.77
C LEU A 302 5.84 -2.80 22.41
N GLU A 303 6.74 -2.95 23.37
CA GLU A 303 7.99 -3.67 23.23
C GLU A 303 7.77 -5.12 22.78
N GLU A 304 6.81 -5.82 23.41
CA GLU A 304 6.43 -7.19 23.02
C GLU A 304 5.79 -7.24 21.63
N VAL A 305 4.99 -6.23 21.27
CA VAL A 305 4.43 -6.09 19.92
C VAL A 305 5.55 -5.97 18.88
N LEU A 306 6.52 -5.10 19.13
CA LEU A 306 7.66 -4.91 18.23
C LEU A 306 8.53 -6.16 18.13
N ASP A 307 8.77 -6.86 19.24
CA ASP A 307 9.51 -8.13 19.24
C ASP A 307 8.79 -9.20 18.42
N PHE A 308 7.45 -9.32 18.56
CA PHE A 308 6.65 -10.25 17.78
C PHE A 308 6.81 -10.04 16.26
N TYR A 309 6.76 -8.79 15.81
CA TYR A 309 6.97 -8.49 14.38
C TYR A 309 8.42 -8.72 13.95
N ALA A 310 9.41 -8.30 14.76
CA ALA A 310 10.83 -8.51 14.47
C ALA A 310 11.19 -10.00 14.33
N GLU A 311 10.57 -10.88 15.12
CA GLU A 311 10.74 -12.34 15.00
C GLU A 311 10.10 -12.94 13.73
N GLY A 312 9.19 -12.20 13.07
CA GLY A 312 8.47 -12.63 11.87
C GLY A 312 7.02 -13.06 12.11
N GLY A 313 6.42 -12.59 13.21
CA GLY A 313 5.04 -12.89 13.59
C GLY A 313 4.81 -14.38 13.84
N GLY A 314 3.60 -14.87 13.52
CA GLY A 314 3.27 -16.29 13.70
C GLY A 314 4.14 -17.26 12.91
N ARG A 315 4.86 -16.79 11.87
CA ARG A 315 5.77 -17.62 11.08
C ARG A 315 6.94 -18.12 11.93
N ALA A 316 7.42 -17.30 12.87
CA ALA A 316 8.42 -17.68 13.87
C ALA A 316 7.97 -18.86 14.74
N HIS A 317 6.65 -19.04 14.87
CA HIS A 317 6.01 -20.07 15.68
C HIS A 317 5.40 -21.20 14.82
N GLY A 318 5.78 -21.30 13.54
CA GLY A 318 5.42 -22.42 12.67
C GLY A 318 4.05 -22.29 12.00
N GLN A 319 3.44 -21.10 11.99
CA GLN A 319 2.23 -20.85 11.20
C GLN A 319 2.59 -20.58 9.73
N GLU A 320 1.85 -21.19 8.81
CA GLU A 320 2.14 -21.13 7.37
C GLU A 320 1.39 -20.01 6.65
N ASN A 321 0.13 -19.74 7.03
CA ASN A 321 -0.73 -18.73 6.38
C ASN A 321 -0.56 -17.34 7.00
N ILE A 322 0.65 -16.78 6.92
CA ILE A 322 0.96 -15.43 7.43
C ILE A 322 1.10 -14.47 6.26
N ASP A 323 0.52 -13.28 6.40
CA ASP A 323 0.58 -12.23 5.38
C ASP A 323 2.03 -11.98 4.92
N VAL A 324 2.19 -11.75 3.62
CA VAL A 324 3.49 -11.62 2.96
C VAL A 324 4.30 -10.43 3.47
N PHE A 325 3.64 -9.41 3.99
CA PHE A 325 4.25 -8.20 4.55
C PHE A 325 4.80 -8.42 5.97
N VAL A 326 4.36 -9.47 6.67
CA VAL A 326 4.88 -9.82 8.00
C VAL A 326 6.13 -10.65 7.83
N GLN A 327 7.28 -9.99 7.68
CA GLN A 327 8.61 -10.62 7.62
C GLN A 327 9.43 -10.21 8.83
N GLY A 328 10.24 -11.13 9.35
CA GLY A 328 11.13 -10.82 10.46
C GLY A 328 12.22 -9.85 10.03
N PHE A 329 12.65 -9.00 10.94
CA PHE A 329 13.68 -7.99 10.71
C PHE A 329 14.59 -7.87 11.93
N GLU A 330 15.84 -7.49 11.70
CA GLU A 330 16.75 -7.17 12.78
C GLU A 330 16.54 -5.72 13.23
N MET A 331 16.61 -5.51 14.54
CA MET A 331 16.46 -4.19 15.15
C MET A 331 17.34 -4.13 16.39
N ASN A 332 18.17 -3.09 16.49
CA ASN A 332 18.95 -2.87 17.71
C ASN A 332 18.14 -2.10 18.78
N ASP A 333 18.68 -2.02 20.00
CA ASP A 333 18.01 -1.35 21.13
C ASP A 333 17.63 0.11 20.85
N GLN A 334 18.45 0.83 20.08
CA GLN A 334 18.21 2.23 19.73
C GLN A 334 17.06 2.36 18.72
N GLU A 335 17.03 1.50 17.70
CA GLU A 335 15.96 1.47 16.71
C GLU A 335 14.61 1.11 17.34
N LYS A 336 14.60 0.14 18.27
CA LYS A 336 13.41 -0.20 19.04
C LYS A 336 12.92 0.99 19.87
N ALA A 337 13.84 1.68 20.56
CA ALA A 337 13.51 2.87 21.33
C ALA A 337 12.99 4.03 20.47
N ASP A 338 13.56 4.22 19.28
CA ASP A 338 13.13 5.24 18.32
C ASP A 338 11.72 4.93 17.77
N LEU A 339 11.46 3.67 17.39
CA LEU A 339 10.14 3.24 16.91
C LEU A 339 9.07 3.37 18.01
N LEU A 340 9.37 3.02 19.25
CA LEU A 340 8.50 3.27 20.41
C LEU A 340 8.24 4.76 20.61
N ALA A 341 9.27 5.60 20.50
CA ALA A 341 9.11 7.05 20.61
C ALA A 341 8.15 7.59 19.55
N PHE A 342 8.24 7.08 18.31
CA PHE A 342 7.31 7.42 17.24
C PHE A 342 5.87 6.98 17.55
N LEU A 343 5.64 5.76 18.05
CA LEU A 343 4.30 5.32 18.46
C LEU A 343 3.69 6.22 19.55
N MET A 344 4.51 6.74 20.48
CA MET A 344 4.06 7.73 21.47
C MET A 344 3.65 9.07 20.82
N ALA A 345 4.26 9.42 19.69
CA ALA A 345 3.96 10.62 18.90
C ALA A 345 2.60 10.57 18.20
N LEU A 346 1.94 9.41 18.17
CA LEU A 346 0.59 9.21 17.65
C LEU A 346 -0.51 9.45 18.71
N THR A 347 -0.12 9.94 19.90
CA THR A 347 -1.04 10.20 21.01
C THR A 347 -1.60 11.63 20.94
N ASP A 348 -2.92 11.74 20.91
CA ASP A 348 -3.70 12.98 20.91
C ASP A 348 -5.02 12.76 21.66
N GLU A 349 -5.14 13.42 22.81
CA GLU A 349 -6.36 13.49 23.61
C GLU A 349 -6.97 14.90 23.58
N SER A 350 -6.57 15.78 22.65
CA SER A 350 -7.02 17.19 22.59
C SER A 350 -8.52 17.35 22.36
N GLN A 351 -9.16 16.34 21.74
CA GLN A 351 -10.61 16.25 21.54
C GLN A 351 -11.28 15.27 22.52
N MET A 352 -10.62 14.91 23.63
CA MET A 352 -11.21 14.01 24.62
C MET A 352 -12.52 14.60 25.18
N PRO A 353 -13.65 13.90 25.06
CA PRO A 353 -14.90 14.38 25.62
C PRO A 353 -14.86 14.35 27.14
N GLU A 354 -15.54 15.32 27.76
CA GLU A 354 -15.70 15.36 29.21
C GLU A 354 -16.55 14.17 29.68
N ILE A 355 -16.08 13.47 30.72
CA ILE A 355 -16.89 12.50 31.46
C ILE A 355 -17.98 13.28 32.23
N PRO A 356 -19.28 13.05 31.95
CA PRO A 356 -20.35 13.75 32.66
C PRO A 356 -20.23 13.55 34.18
N THR A 357 -20.41 14.62 34.95
CA THR A 357 -20.50 14.50 36.42
C THR A 357 -21.77 13.80 36.91
N ALA A 358 -22.79 13.77 36.07
CA ALA A 358 -24.05 13.08 36.26
C ALA A 358 -24.67 12.79 34.89
N VAL A 359 -25.53 11.76 34.84
CA VAL A 359 -26.33 11.40 33.68
C VAL A 359 -27.82 11.55 33.99
N PRO A 360 -28.70 11.68 32.97
CA PRO A 360 -30.13 11.93 33.17
C PRO A 360 -30.86 10.88 34.02
N SER A 361 -30.42 9.61 34.01
CA SER A 361 -30.97 8.56 34.88
C SER A 361 -30.69 8.77 36.37
N GLY A 362 -29.66 9.56 36.70
CA GLY A 362 -29.11 9.70 38.05
C GLY A 362 -28.27 8.52 38.53
N LEU A 363 -28.01 7.53 37.67
CA LEU A 363 -27.12 6.41 37.96
C LEU A 363 -25.65 6.87 38.03
N PRO A 364 -24.77 6.13 38.73
CA PRO A 364 -23.36 6.47 38.81
C PRO A 364 -22.68 6.42 37.42
N VAL A 365 -21.89 7.44 37.12
CA VAL A 365 -21.01 7.46 35.94
C VAL A 365 -19.65 6.85 36.33
N VAL A 366 -18.94 6.27 35.35
CA VAL A 366 -17.59 5.72 35.53
C VAL A 366 -16.65 6.71 36.24
N GLU A 367 -15.81 6.19 37.13
CA GLU A 367 -14.83 7.00 37.86
C GLU A 367 -13.59 7.28 37.01
N ARG A 368 -12.89 8.39 37.29
CA ARG A 368 -11.62 8.67 36.64
C ARG A 368 -10.57 7.63 37.02
N LEU A 369 -9.84 7.13 36.02
CA LEU A 369 -8.78 6.15 36.20
C LEU A 369 -7.41 6.79 35.94
N GLU A 370 -6.39 6.32 36.66
CA GLU A 370 -5.00 6.65 36.35
C GLU A 370 -4.50 5.73 35.23
N ASN A 371 -3.93 6.33 34.19
CA ASN A 371 -3.23 5.61 33.13
C ASN A 371 -1.78 6.09 33.09
N PRO A 372 -0.81 5.28 33.55
CA PRO A 372 0.60 5.69 33.61
C PRO A 372 1.19 5.99 32.23
N ALA A 373 0.63 5.41 31.16
CA ALA A 373 1.11 5.63 29.80
C ALA A 373 0.93 7.08 29.33
N ARG A 374 -0.02 7.84 29.89
CA ARG A 374 -0.15 9.28 29.61
C ARG A 374 1.07 10.07 30.01
N ALA A 375 1.64 9.78 31.18
CA ALA A 375 2.85 10.44 31.64
C ALA A 375 4.06 10.08 30.76
N MET A 376 4.10 8.82 30.29
CA MET A 376 5.15 8.35 29.37
C MET A 376 5.05 9.04 28.00
N ALA A 377 3.85 9.07 27.41
CA ALA A 377 3.60 9.75 26.13
C ALA A 377 3.89 11.27 26.25
N ALA A 378 3.44 11.92 27.32
CA ALA A 378 3.72 13.33 27.56
C ALA A 378 5.23 13.63 27.72
N ALA A 379 5.99 12.72 28.37
CA ALA A 379 7.43 12.86 28.51
C ALA A 379 8.17 12.65 27.17
N ALA A 380 7.71 11.71 26.35
CA ALA A 380 8.25 11.47 25.01
C ALA A 380 7.94 12.62 24.04
N ASN A 381 6.79 13.28 24.19
CA ASN A 381 6.28 14.33 23.29
C ASN A 381 6.73 15.75 23.68
N THR A 382 7.95 15.91 24.21
CA THR A 382 8.50 17.20 24.70
C THR A 382 9.20 18.04 23.61
N GLY A 383 8.99 17.77 22.32
CA GLY A 383 9.73 18.34 21.18
C GLY A 383 9.83 19.87 21.03
N HIS A 384 9.23 20.65 21.93
CA HIS A 384 9.20 22.12 21.86
C HIS A 384 10.45 22.85 22.40
N ASP A 385 11.53 22.15 22.78
CA ASP A 385 12.74 22.80 23.34
C ASP A 385 13.62 23.52 22.29
N ALA A 386 13.23 23.53 21.01
CA ALA A 386 13.85 24.36 19.98
C ALA A 386 13.00 25.61 19.72
N GLU A 387 13.62 26.80 19.76
CA GLU A 387 12.97 28.07 19.44
C GLU A 387 12.15 27.97 18.15
N ILE A 388 10.91 28.47 18.18
CA ILE A 388 10.05 28.66 16.99
C ILE A 388 10.90 29.35 15.92
N THR A 389 11.37 28.60 14.93
CA THR A 389 12.20 29.18 13.88
C THR A 389 11.28 30.03 13.03
N THR A 390 11.39 31.35 13.14
CA THR A 390 10.74 32.28 12.22
C THR A 390 11.10 31.88 10.80
N ALA A 391 10.11 31.75 9.92
CA ALA A 391 10.32 31.51 8.49
C ALA A 391 11.42 32.45 7.97
N ARG A 392 12.45 31.88 7.36
CA ARG A 392 13.58 32.62 6.78
C ARG A 392 13.66 32.39 5.27
N ASP A 393 14.42 33.25 4.59
CA ASP A 393 14.76 33.03 3.19
C ASP A 393 15.49 31.69 3.02
N PRO A 394 15.30 30.99 1.89
CA PRO A 394 16.04 29.79 1.53
C PRO A 394 17.57 29.97 1.64
N GLN A 395 18.24 28.95 2.17
CA GLN A 395 19.68 28.93 2.38
C GLN A 395 20.31 27.64 1.85
N THR A 396 21.61 27.72 1.60
CA THR A 396 22.44 26.54 1.38
C THR A 396 23.13 26.17 2.69
N ILE A 397 22.90 24.94 3.15
CA ILE A 397 23.48 24.36 4.36
C ILE A 397 24.51 23.31 3.93
N THR A 398 25.79 23.59 4.15
CA THR A 398 26.85 22.62 3.86
C THR A 398 27.11 21.76 5.10
N VAL A 399 27.14 20.43 4.92
CA VAL A 399 27.54 19.47 5.97
C VAL A 399 28.97 19.78 6.43
N GLN A 400 29.17 19.97 7.74
CA GLN A 400 30.47 20.31 8.29
C GLN A 400 31.36 19.06 8.50
N PRO A 401 32.69 19.21 8.57
CA PRO A 401 33.56 18.07 8.89
C PRO A 401 33.20 17.41 10.23
N GLY A 402 32.90 16.11 10.20
CA GLY A 402 32.49 15.32 11.37
C GLY A 402 31.02 15.48 11.78
N GLU A 403 30.24 16.24 11.02
CA GLU A 403 28.79 16.32 11.14
C GLU A 403 28.12 15.26 10.25
N SER A 404 27.02 14.68 10.73
CA SER A 404 26.20 13.77 9.93
C SER A 404 25.32 14.56 8.95
N ILE A 405 24.99 13.96 7.81
CA ILE A 405 24.05 14.52 6.84
C ILE A 405 22.70 14.79 7.52
N GLN A 406 22.20 13.86 8.33
CA GLN A 406 20.95 14.05 9.06
C GLN A 406 20.97 15.30 9.94
N THR A 407 22.09 15.61 10.60
CA THR A 407 22.20 16.80 11.45
C THR A 407 22.07 18.09 10.62
N ALA A 408 22.56 18.09 9.38
CA ALA A 408 22.38 19.23 8.48
C ALA A 408 20.92 19.33 7.97
N VAL A 409 20.30 18.19 7.62
CA VAL A 409 18.88 18.11 7.22
C VAL A 409 17.97 18.57 8.35
N ASP A 410 18.24 18.18 9.59
CA ASP A 410 17.48 18.54 10.79
C ASP A 410 17.44 20.07 11.06
N ARG A 411 18.34 20.84 10.46
CA ARG A 411 18.38 22.31 10.55
C ARG A 411 17.75 23.02 9.34
N ALA A 412 17.39 22.25 8.32
CA ALA A 412 16.83 22.79 7.10
C ALA A 412 15.37 23.21 7.29
N GLN A 413 14.93 24.11 6.42
CA GLN A 413 13.56 24.56 6.27
C GLN A 413 13.12 24.38 4.80
N PRO A 414 11.81 24.43 4.51
CA PRO A 414 11.33 24.47 3.14
C PRO A 414 12.03 25.56 2.32
N GLY A 415 12.48 25.19 1.11
CA GLY A 415 13.26 26.01 0.19
C GLY A 415 14.77 25.75 0.25
N ASP A 416 15.28 25.14 1.32
CA ASP A 416 16.72 24.99 1.50
C ASP A 416 17.38 23.96 0.58
N THR A 417 18.69 24.12 0.42
CA THR A 417 19.57 23.12 -0.19
C THR A 417 20.57 22.62 0.86
N VAL A 418 20.64 21.31 1.08
CA VAL A 418 21.73 20.69 1.82
C VAL A 418 22.81 20.20 0.85
N GLU A 419 24.03 20.65 1.07
CA GLU A 419 25.21 20.26 0.30
C GLU A 419 26.09 19.30 1.09
N ILE A 420 26.41 18.16 0.50
CA ILE A 420 27.24 17.12 1.09
C ILE A 420 28.63 17.20 0.45
N PRO A 421 29.68 17.68 1.15
CA PRO A 421 31.04 17.61 0.63
C PRO A 421 31.47 16.16 0.40
N TYR A 422 32.33 15.92 -0.60
CA TYR A 422 32.95 14.62 -0.80
C TYR A 422 33.50 14.02 0.51
N GLY A 423 33.10 12.78 0.76
CA GLY A 423 33.40 12.01 1.96
C GLY A 423 32.67 10.68 1.90
N VAL A 424 32.94 9.82 2.87
CA VAL A 424 32.18 8.59 3.10
C VAL A 424 31.36 8.79 4.36
N TYR A 425 30.05 8.61 4.24
CA TYR A 425 29.07 8.80 5.30
C TYR A 425 28.40 7.46 5.60
N HIS A 426 28.31 7.12 6.88
CA HIS A 426 27.79 5.83 7.36
C HIS A 426 26.52 6.10 8.17
N GLU A 427 25.45 6.42 7.47
CA GLU A 427 24.18 6.79 8.08
C GLU A 427 23.00 6.51 7.13
N ARG A 428 21.79 6.58 7.69
CA ARG A 428 20.54 6.76 6.97
C ARG A 428 20.13 8.24 7.05
N VAL A 429 19.58 8.77 5.98
CA VAL A 429 19.08 10.16 5.92
C VAL A 429 17.57 10.18 5.71
N VAL A 430 16.85 10.94 6.53
CA VAL A 430 15.39 11.09 6.56
C VAL A 430 15.04 12.53 6.18
N ILE A 431 14.17 12.69 5.17
CA ILE A 431 13.83 13.98 4.59
C ILE A 431 12.30 14.11 4.42
N ASP A 432 11.66 14.79 5.36
CA ASP A 432 10.20 15.01 5.35
C ASP A 432 9.83 16.51 5.18
N ILE A 433 10.68 17.28 4.50
CA ILE A 433 10.54 18.72 4.27
C ILE A 433 10.32 18.97 2.79
N SER A 434 9.16 19.53 2.42
CA SER A 434 8.89 19.93 1.03
C SER A 434 9.74 21.12 0.58
N ASP A 435 9.85 21.32 -0.73
CA ASP A 435 10.66 22.36 -1.38
C ASP A 435 12.15 22.23 -1.04
N PHE A 436 12.70 21.01 -1.13
CA PHE A 436 14.03 20.71 -0.59
C PHE A 436 14.96 20.12 -1.66
N THR A 437 16.24 20.48 -1.58
CA THR A 437 17.30 19.89 -2.43
C THR A 437 18.40 19.27 -1.58
N LEU A 438 18.71 17.99 -1.83
CA LEU A 438 19.93 17.34 -1.33
C LEU A 438 20.90 17.13 -2.49
N ARG A 439 22.13 17.65 -2.38
CA ARG A 439 23.13 17.45 -3.44
C ARG A 439 24.54 17.19 -2.91
N GLY A 440 25.26 16.29 -3.57
CA GLY A 440 26.69 16.13 -3.32
C GLY A 440 27.55 17.17 -4.03
N ILE A 441 28.66 17.55 -3.39
CA ILE A 441 29.73 18.36 -3.96
C ILE A 441 30.89 17.41 -4.31
N PRO A 442 31.28 17.32 -5.59
CA PRO A 442 32.35 16.42 -5.99
C PRO A 442 33.71 16.93 -5.52
N ASN A 443 34.68 16.00 -5.40
CA ASN A 443 36.08 16.37 -5.21
C ASN A 443 36.73 16.86 -6.52
N GLU A 444 38.04 17.16 -6.48
CA GLU A 444 38.80 17.64 -7.64
C GLU A 444 38.85 16.63 -8.82
N ASN A 445 38.59 15.34 -8.56
CA ASN A 445 38.53 14.29 -9.57
C ASN A 445 37.12 14.10 -10.17
N GLY A 446 36.12 14.82 -9.66
CA GLY A 446 34.72 14.65 -10.07
C GLY A 446 33.98 13.54 -9.32
N GLU A 447 34.55 12.97 -8.27
CA GLU A 447 33.91 11.91 -7.49
C GLU A 447 32.92 12.54 -6.49
N PHE A 448 31.69 12.04 -6.47
CA PHE A 448 30.64 12.47 -5.56
C PHE A 448 30.77 11.85 -4.16
N PRO A 449 30.19 12.46 -3.12
CA PRO A 449 30.12 11.85 -1.78
C PRO A 449 29.42 10.50 -1.81
N ILE A 450 29.86 9.62 -0.90
CA ILE A 450 29.42 8.24 -0.77
C ILE A 450 28.60 8.09 0.51
N LEU A 451 27.35 7.67 0.38
CA LEU A 451 26.55 7.10 1.47
C LEU A 451 26.77 5.59 1.45
N ASP A 452 27.39 5.05 2.49
CA ASP A 452 27.78 3.65 2.59
C ASP A 452 27.06 2.99 3.77
N GLY A 453 26.13 2.10 3.47
CA GLY A 453 25.34 1.37 4.46
C GLY A 453 26.12 0.29 5.21
N GLU A 454 27.33 -0.06 4.76
CA GLU A 454 28.21 -1.11 5.30
C GLU A 454 27.57 -2.52 5.40
N GLY A 455 26.41 -2.73 4.78
CA GLY A 455 25.58 -3.91 4.94
C GLY A 455 24.84 -3.97 6.29
N GLU A 456 24.78 -2.85 7.02
CA GLU A 456 24.14 -2.74 8.33
C GLU A 456 22.84 -1.92 8.29
N PHE A 457 22.75 -0.93 7.41
CA PHE A 457 21.56 -0.09 7.27
C PHE A 457 20.65 -0.56 6.13
N SER A 458 19.33 -0.54 6.34
CA SER A 458 18.37 -0.90 5.31
C SER A 458 18.22 0.14 4.21
N GLU A 459 18.16 1.44 4.54
CA GLU A 459 17.98 2.51 3.55
C GLU A 459 19.10 3.55 3.60
N GLY A 460 19.49 4.06 2.43
CA GLY A 460 20.36 5.24 2.33
C GLY A 460 19.61 6.54 2.60
N VAL A 461 18.57 6.81 1.81
CA VAL A 461 17.73 8.00 1.97
C VAL A 461 16.26 7.59 1.97
N ILE A 462 15.51 8.08 2.95
CA ILE A 462 14.05 7.96 3.04
C ILE A 462 13.45 9.36 2.97
N ALA A 463 12.55 9.61 2.02
CA ALA A 463 11.93 10.92 1.89
C ALA A 463 10.41 10.90 1.71
N SER A 464 9.77 11.94 2.24
CA SER A 464 8.36 12.29 2.00
C SER A 464 8.21 13.78 1.91
N SER A 465 8.57 14.28 0.73
CA SER A 465 8.79 15.69 0.48
C SER A 465 8.26 16.00 -0.91
N ASN A 466 7.39 16.99 -1.01
CA ASN A 466 6.96 17.50 -2.31
C ASN A 466 8.00 18.47 -2.86
N ASN A 467 8.11 18.60 -4.17
CA ASN A 467 9.11 19.46 -4.83
C ASN A 467 10.54 19.11 -4.34
N PHE A 468 10.86 17.83 -4.37
CA PHE A 468 12.09 17.28 -3.83
C PHE A 468 13.08 16.96 -4.95
N THR A 469 14.32 17.42 -4.80
CA THR A 469 15.42 17.08 -5.72
C THR A 469 16.55 16.43 -4.95
N ILE A 470 17.04 15.30 -5.46
CA ILE A 470 18.20 14.60 -4.93
C ILE A 470 19.14 14.21 -6.06
N GLY A 471 20.43 14.43 -5.85
CA GLY A 471 21.40 14.03 -6.85
C GLY A 471 22.86 14.22 -6.49
N ASN A 472 23.73 13.84 -7.42
CA ASN A 472 25.18 13.94 -7.28
C ASN A 472 25.72 13.11 -6.10
N LEU A 473 25.31 11.83 -6.02
CA LEU A 473 25.59 10.94 -4.88
C LEU A 473 25.99 9.53 -5.37
N HIS A 474 26.86 8.88 -4.61
CA HIS A 474 27.04 7.42 -4.66
C HIS A 474 26.38 6.83 -3.42
N VAL A 475 25.44 5.91 -3.59
CA VAL A 475 24.74 5.21 -2.51
C VAL A 475 25.06 3.72 -2.62
N ARG A 476 25.58 3.08 -1.57
CA ARG A 476 26.01 1.68 -1.67
C ARG A 476 25.89 0.87 -0.39
N ASN A 477 25.87 -0.45 -0.55
CA ASN A 477 25.91 -1.44 0.54
C ASN A 477 24.79 -1.24 1.58
N TYR A 478 23.59 -0.91 1.13
CA TYR A 478 22.40 -0.92 1.97
C TYR A 478 21.69 -2.26 1.82
N THR A 479 20.99 -2.73 2.86
CA THR A 479 20.38 -4.07 2.85
C THR A 479 19.00 -4.10 2.20
N ASP A 480 18.41 -2.95 1.88
CA ASP A 480 17.07 -2.86 1.31
C ASP A 480 16.98 -1.80 0.20
N ASN A 481 17.16 -0.51 0.48
CA ASN A 481 16.97 0.55 -0.54
C ASN A 481 18.10 1.57 -0.61
N GLY A 482 18.45 2.02 -1.82
CA GLY A 482 19.35 3.17 -1.99
C GLY A 482 18.65 4.47 -1.61
N VAL A 483 17.69 4.90 -2.42
CA VAL A 483 16.88 6.12 -2.19
C VAL A 483 15.41 5.81 -2.40
N ILE A 484 14.61 5.88 -1.32
CA ILE A 484 13.15 5.72 -1.36
C ILE A 484 12.46 7.07 -1.17
N VAL A 485 11.46 7.34 -2.01
CA VAL A 485 10.57 8.50 -1.87
C VAL A 485 9.13 8.04 -1.95
N GLU A 486 8.39 8.15 -0.86
CA GLU A 486 7.00 7.70 -0.78
C GLU A 486 6.05 8.92 -0.74
N GLY A 487 4.88 8.78 -1.38
CA GLY A 487 3.74 9.66 -1.12
C GLY A 487 3.90 11.09 -1.64
N SER A 488 4.84 11.34 -2.55
CA SER A 488 5.37 12.67 -2.83
C SER A 488 5.07 13.14 -4.26
N ARG A 489 5.07 14.46 -4.47
CA ARG A 489 4.80 15.13 -5.74
C ARG A 489 6.03 15.86 -6.26
N ASN A 490 6.24 15.86 -7.58
CA ASN A 490 7.31 16.61 -8.24
C ASN A 490 8.69 16.23 -7.69
N ILE A 491 9.10 15.00 -7.98
CA ILE A 491 10.34 14.39 -7.49
C ILE A 491 11.35 14.35 -8.62
N HIS A 492 12.59 14.73 -8.34
CA HIS A 492 13.68 14.68 -9.29
C HIS A 492 14.90 13.95 -8.72
N PHE A 493 15.17 12.75 -9.24
CA PHE A 493 16.39 12.00 -9.01
C PHE A 493 17.36 12.27 -10.16
N HIS A 494 18.58 12.69 -9.88
CA HIS A 494 19.56 12.88 -10.92
C HIS A 494 21.02 12.61 -10.55
N ASP A 495 21.81 12.07 -11.47
CA ASP A 495 23.25 11.88 -11.26
C ASP A 495 23.56 11.08 -9.97
N ILE A 496 22.79 10.00 -9.73
CA ILE A 496 22.95 9.07 -8.61
C ILE A 496 23.55 7.77 -9.14
N PHE A 497 24.57 7.26 -8.45
CA PHE A 497 25.05 5.90 -8.63
C PHE A 497 24.64 5.05 -7.43
N ALA A 498 23.75 4.08 -7.62
CA ALA A 498 23.32 3.13 -6.60
C ALA A 498 23.99 1.76 -6.85
N GLU A 499 24.75 1.26 -5.87
CA GLU A 499 25.58 0.05 -6.02
C GLU A 499 25.36 -0.91 -4.85
N ASN A 500 24.94 -2.15 -5.14
CA ASN A 500 24.68 -3.18 -4.12
C ASN A 500 23.74 -2.67 -3.01
N THR A 501 22.65 -2.05 -3.42
CA THR A 501 21.55 -1.64 -2.56
C THR A 501 20.49 -2.74 -2.63
N GLY A 502 20.26 -3.47 -1.53
CA GLY A 502 19.49 -4.72 -1.44
C GLY A 502 18.38 -4.91 -2.48
N THR A 503 17.16 -4.57 -2.13
CA THR A 503 15.94 -4.68 -2.95
C THR A 503 15.94 -3.68 -4.11
N TYR A 504 16.03 -2.37 -3.84
CA TYR A 504 15.90 -1.33 -4.87
C TYR A 504 17.01 -0.26 -4.83
N GLY A 505 17.41 0.24 -6.00
CA GLY A 505 18.37 1.35 -6.11
C GLY A 505 17.73 2.71 -5.89
N VAL A 506 16.85 3.09 -6.81
CA VAL A 506 16.00 4.29 -6.70
C VAL A 506 14.54 3.87 -6.74
N TYR A 507 13.79 4.27 -5.70
CA TYR A 507 12.46 3.75 -5.41
C TYR A 507 11.43 4.86 -5.08
N PRO A 508 10.93 5.60 -6.08
CA PRO A 508 9.67 6.33 -5.94
C PRO A 508 8.46 5.39 -5.79
N VAL A 509 7.60 5.64 -4.81
CA VAL A 509 6.36 4.88 -4.60
C VAL A 509 5.20 5.79 -4.22
N GLN A 510 3.99 5.47 -4.70
CA GLN A 510 2.78 6.26 -4.43
C GLN A 510 3.00 7.76 -4.68
N SER A 511 3.65 8.09 -5.79
CA SER A 511 4.15 9.44 -6.06
C SER A 511 3.66 9.96 -7.41
N THR A 512 3.53 11.28 -7.55
CA THR A 512 3.07 11.93 -8.78
C THR A 512 4.14 12.85 -9.34
N ASP A 513 4.30 12.88 -10.66
CA ASP A 513 5.29 13.72 -11.37
C ASP A 513 6.72 13.39 -10.93
N VAL A 514 7.22 12.23 -11.39
CA VAL A 514 8.54 11.70 -11.04
C VAL A 514 9.47 11.77 -12.24
N LEU A 515 10.65 12.33 -12.05
CA LEU A 515 11.73 12.32 -13.04
C LEU A 515 12.95 11.60 -12.46
N VAL A 516 13.36 10.52 -13.12
CA VAL A 516 14.63 9.83 -12.90
C VAL A 516 15.51 10.07 -14.13
N GLU A 517 16.62 10.78 -13.98
CA GLU A 517 17.53 11.05 -15.10
C GLU A 517 19.02 10.90 -14.75
N ARG A 518 19.81 10.32 -15.66
CA ARG A 518 21.26 10.10 -15.42
C ARG A 518 21.54 9.33 -14.13
N VAL A 519 20.71 8.34 -13.84
CA VAL A 519 20.90 7.43 -12.71
C VAL A 519 21.57 6.15 -13.21
N GLU A 520 22.54 5.66 -12.46
CA GLU A 520 23.20 4.38 -12.71
C GLU A 520 22.92 3.43 -11.53
N VAL A 521 22.43 2.22 -11.80
CA VAL A 521 22.12 1.24 -10.74
C VAL A 521 22.66 -0.15 -11.07
N THR A 522 23.28 -0.77 -10.07
CA THR A 522 23.77 -2.15 -10.16
C THR A 522 23.71 -2.94 -8.84
N GLY A 523 23.57 -4.26 -8.94
CA GLY A 523 23.68 -5.19 -7.83
C GLY A 523 22.47 -5.26 -6.91
N THR A 524 21.27 -4.90 -7.40
CA THR A 524 20.01 -5.03 -6.63
C THR A 524 19.36 -6.39 -6.88
N ASP A 525 18.85 -7.01 -5.82
CA ASP A 525 18.21 -8.34 -5.86
C ASP A 525 16.73 -8.32 -6.25
N ASP A 526 16.16 -7.13 -6.43
CA ASP A 526 14.93 -6.89 -7.16
C ASP A 526 15.18 -5.89 -8.31
N ALA A 527 14.65 -4.67 -8.26
CA ALA A 527 14.75 -3.70 -9.36
C ALA A 527 15.78 -2.58 -9.14
N GLY A 528 16.59 -2.30 -10.17
CA GLY A 528 17.54 -1.20 -10.12
C GLY A 528 16.84 0.16 -9.99
N ILE A 529 15.99 0.49 -10.97
CA ILE A 529 15.12 1.66 -10.93
C ILE A 529 13.68 1.17 -10.83
N TYR A 530 13.00 1.47 -9.72
CA TYR A 530 11.63 1.03 -9.45
C TYR A 530 10.70 2.22 -9.27
N ALA A 531 9.58 2.27 -9.99
CA ALA A 531 8.48 3.17 -9.66
C ALA A 531 7.19 2.38 -9.42
N GLY A 532 6.68 2.42 -8.19
CA GLY A 532 5.50 1.65 -7.78
C GLY A 532 4.30 2.54 -7.50
N GLN A 533 3.13 2.16 -7.99
CA GLN A 533 1.86 2.85 -7.68
C GLN A 533 1.94 4.37 -7.97
N CYS A 534 2.73 4.77 -8.98
CA CYS A 534 3.01 6.18 -9.29
C CYS A 534 2.12 6.71 -10.43
N GLU A 535 2.10 8.03 -10.59
CA GLU A 535 1.45 8.72 -11.71
C GLU A 535 2.43 9.69 -12.36
N ASN A 536 2.50 9.72 -13.69
CA ASN A 536 3.39 10.59 -14.48
C ASN A 536 4.87 10.35 -14.13
N VAL A 537 5.43 9.23 -14.59
CA VAL A 537 6.83 8.84 -14.32
C VAL A 537 7.66 8.93 -15.59
N ILE A 538 8.81 9.59 -15.52
CA ILE A 538 9.80 9.63 -16.61
C ILE A 538 11.11 9.00 -16.11
N VAL A 539 11.61 8.00 -16.83
CA VAL A 539 12.95 7.41 -16.63
C VAL A 539 13.76 7.60 -17.90
N ARG A 540 14.83 8.41 -17.84
CA ARG A 540 15.63 8.72 -19.02
C ARG A 540 17.13 8.80 -18.80
N ASP A 541 17.88 8.67 -19.89
CA ASP A 541 19.33 8.89 -19.94
C ASP A 541 20.08 8.12 -18.81
N SER A 542 19.53 6.97 -18.40
CA SER A 542 19.96 6.19 -17.23
C SER A 542 20.51 4.82 -17.63
N VAL A 543 21.23 4.19 -16.70
CA VAL A 543 21.89 2.90 -16.91
C VAL A 543 21.47 1.93 -15.80
N ALA A 544 20.99 0.75 -16.16
CA ALA A 544 20.65 -0.30 -15.21
C ALA A 544 21.29 -1.62 -15.63
N TYR A 545 22.14 -2.19 -14.78
CA TYR A 545 22.86 -3.43 -15.09
C TYR A 545 23.20 -4.29 -13.88
N GLY A 546 23.32 -5.60 -14.06
CA GLY A 546 23.68 -6.52 -12.98
C GLY A 546 22.61 -6.64 -11.88
N ASN A 547 21.36 -6.30 -12.18
CA ASN A 547 20.22 -6.41 -11.28
C ASN A 547 19.35 -7.62 -11.66
N VAL A 548 18.40 -7.99 -10.80
CA VAL A 548 17.34 -8.93 -11.23
C VAL A 548 16.45 -8.22 -12.26
N LEU A 549 15.83 -7.10 -11.91
CA LEU A 549 15.05 -6.26 -12.81
C LEU A 549 15.83 -4.97 -13.09
N GLY A 550 15.97 -4.57 -14.35
CA GLY A 550 16.67 -3.33 -14.71
C GLY A 550 15.86 -2.09 -14.35
N ILE A 551 14.74 -1.89 -15.05
CA ILE A 551 13.77 -0.82 -14.81
C ILE A 551 12.38 -1.43 -14.63
N GLU A 552 11.70 -1.11 -13.54
CA GLU A 552 10.34 -1.56 -13.25
C GLU A 552 9.39 -0.38 -13.04
N LEU A 553 8.24 -0.41 -13.74
CA LEU A 553 7.07 0.39 -13.39
C LEU A 553 5.94 -0.55 -12.96
N GLU A 554 5.65 -0.55 -11.67
CA GLU A 554 4.64 -1.39 -11.00
C GLU A 554 3.38 -0.54 -10.72
N ASN A 555 2.22 -1.03 -11.14
CA ASN A 555 0.91 -0.41 -10.97
C ASN A 555 0.91 1.12 -11.22
N THR A 556 1.62 1.54 -12.27
CA THR A 556 1.91 2.95 -12.56
C THR A 556 1.09 3.45 -13.74
N LEU A 557 0.62 4.69 -13.63
CA LEU A 557 -0.15 5.38 -14.67
C LEU A 557 0.72 6.44 -15.37
N ASN A 558 0.71 6.44 -16.70
CA ASN A 558 1.43 7.40 -17.55
C ASN A 558 2.96 7.36 -17.33
N GLY A 559 3.59 6.24 -17.67
CA GLY A 559 5.05 6.11 -17.68
C GLY A 559 5.70 6.52 -19.02
N GLU A 560 6.93 7.05 -19.00
CA GLU A 560 7.76 7.28 -20.19
C GLU A 560 9.20 6.80 -19.90
N VAL A 561 9.69 5.82 -20.66
CA VAL A 561 11.02 5.20 -20.45
C VAL A 561 11.83 5.33 -21.74
N TYR A 562 12.86 6.17 -21.75
CA TYR A 562 13.64 6.42 -22.98
C TYR A 562 15.10 6.79 -22.84
N ASN A 563 15.87 6.57 -23.90
CA ASN A 563 17.32 6.83 -23.94
C ASN A 563 18.12 6.12 -22.81
N ASN A 564 17.60 5.01 -22.29
CA ASN A 564 18.29 4.24 -21.27
C ASN A 564 19.15 3.15 -21.90
N HIS A 565 20.20 2.73 -21.17
CA HIS A 565 20.98 1.54 -21.48
C HIS A 565 20.73 0.49 -20.40
N VAL A 566 20.03 -0.58 -20.77
CA VAL A 566 19.59 -1.63 -19.85
C VAL A 566 20.21 -2.95 -20.29
N TYR A 567 21.20 -3.42 -19.54
CA TYR A 567 22.00 -4.57 -19.96
C TYR A 567 22.44 -5.46 -18.79
N ASP A 568 22.71 -6.74 -19.06
CA ASP A 568 23.19 -7.69 -18.04
C ASP A 568 22.33 -7.75 -16.77
N ASN A 569 21.01 -7.54 -16.87
CA ASN A 569 20.04 -7.85 -15.82
C ASN A 569 19.44 -9.25 -16.05
N THR A 570 18.65 -9.79 -15.12
CA THR A 570 17.84 -10.99 -15.40
C THR A 570 16.73 -10.65 -16.40
N LEU A 571 16.03 -9.54 -16.15
CA LEU A 571 15.00 -8.96 -17.01
C LEU A 571 15.30 -7.47 -17.18
N GLY A 572 15.29 -6.97 -18.42
CA GLY A 572 15.62 -5.58 -18.72
C GLY A 572 14.59 -4.56 -18.21
N ILE A 573 13.45 -4.45 -18.89
CA ILE A 573 12.37 -3.51 -18.52
C ILE A 573 11.09 -4.29 -18.21
N LEU A 574 10.50 -4.05 -17.04
CA LEU A 574 9.24 -4.63 -16.59
C LEU A 574 8.17 -3.55 -16.43
N ILE A 575 7.05 -3.69 -17.13
CA ILE A 575 5.83 -2.92 -16.85
C ILE A 575 4.78 -3.92 -16.37
N VAL A 576 4.27 -3.72 -15.15
CA VAL A 576 3.49 -4.75 -14.47
C VAL A 576 2.30 -4.19 -13.69
N LEU A 577 1.18 -4.92 -13.76
CA LEU A 577 0.04 -4.76 -12.86
C LEU A 577 -0.05 -5.97 -11.92
N LEU A 578 0.13 -5.73 -10.62
CA LEU A 578 0.07 -6.72 -9.54
C LEU A 578 -1.24 -6.57 -8.73
N PRO A 579 -1.84 -7.69 -8.27
CA PRO A 579 -3.03 -7.66 -7.42
C PRO A 579 -2.70 -7.25 -5.97
N GLN A 580 -3.73 -7.04 -5.15
CA GLN A 580 -3.63 -6.80 -3.69
C GLN A 580 -2.91 -5.52 -3.25
N LEU A 581 -2.49 -4.66 -4.19
CA LEU A 581 -1.90 -3.35 -3.91
C LEU A 581 -2.94 -2.23 -3.86
N THR A 582 -2.59 -1.04 -3.37
CA THR A 582 -3.55 0.08 -3.32
C THR A 582 -3.91 0.55 -4.73
N SER A 583 -2.91 0.65 -5.61
CA SER A 583 -3.15 0.93 -7.03
C SER A 583 -3.70 -0.30 -7.77
N LYS A 584 -4.71 -0.09 -8.61
CA LYS A 584 -5.37 -1.13 -9.43
C LYS A 584 -5.24 -0.87 -10.93
N ILE A 585 -4.24 -0.10 -11.33
CA ILE A 585 -4.00 0.27 -12.73
C ILE A 585 -2.52 0.19 -13.09
N SER A 586 -2.21 -0.31 -14.28
CA SER A 586 -0.93 -0.07 -14.96
C SER A 586 -1.23 0.27 -16.40
N ALA A 587 -1.08 1.54 -16.79
CA ALA A 587 -1.52 1.96 -18.11
C ALA A 587 -0.78 3.17 -18.68
N ASN A 588 -0.85 3.30 -20.02
CA ASN A 588 -0.34 4.43 -20.80
C ASN A 588 1.18 4.61 -20.69
N THR A 589 1.92 3.51 -20.69
CA THR A 589 3.39 3.56 -20.64
C THR A 589 3.99 3.65 -22.05
N TYR A 590 4.86 4.63 -22.28
CA TYR A 590 5.60 4.80 -23.53
C TYR A 590 7.07 4.39 -23.38
N ILE A 591 7.50 3.34 -24.06
CA ILE A 591 8.86 2.79 -23.98
C ILE A 591 9.56 2.99 -25.32
N HIS A 592 10.53 3.89 -25.38
CA HIS A 592 11.13 4.23 -26.67
C HIS A 592 12.60 4.62 -26.66
N ASN A 593 13.29 4.39 -27.78
CA ASN A 593 14.69 4.77 -27.97
C ASN A 593 15.67 4.24 -26.90
N ASN A 594 15.38 3.09 -26.28
CA ASN A 594 16.29 2.44 -25.33
C ASN A 594 17.24 1.46 -26.06
N LEU A 595 18.43 1.26 -25.49
CA LEU A 595 19.31 0.14 -25.81
C LEU A 595 19.14 -0.94 -24.75
N ILE A 596 18.55 -2.07 -25.14
CA ILE A 596 18.21 -3.18 -24.23
C ILE A 596 18.95 -4.41 -24.73
N GLU A 597 20.05 -4.76 -24.09
CA GLU A 597 20.95 -5.78 -24.61
C GLU A 597 21.44 -6.77 -23.57
N ALA A 598 21.51 -8.05 -23.94
CA ALA A 598 22.16 -9.08 -23.14
C ALA A 598 21.67 -9.16 -21.67
N ASN A 599 20.38 -8.94 -21.42
CA ASN A 599 19.77 -9.12 -20.08
C ASN A 599 19.65 -10.62 -19.79
N ASN A 600 20.78 -11.22 -19.44
CA ASN A 600 21.00 -12.67 -19.35
C ASN A 600 21.56 -13.09 -17.99
N HIS A 601 21.52 -12.18 -17.01
CA HIS A 601 22.03 -12.40 -15.66
C HIS A 601 21.22 -13.51 -14.97
N GLU A 602 21.88 -14.32 -14.16
CA GLU A 602 21.20 -15.35 -13.37
C GLU A 602 20.24 -14.69 -12.38
N ASN A 603 19.02 -15.19 -12.23
CA ASN A 603 18.09 -14.63 -11.25
C ASN A 603 18.58 -14.93 -9.83
N PHE A 604 18.84 -13.87 -9.04
CA PHE A 604 19.32 -13.97 -7.67
C PHE A 604 18.35 -13.39 -6.63
N ALA A 605 17.09 -13.12 -7.01
CA ALA A 605 16.09 -12.59 -6.09
C ALA A 605 15.81 -13.57 -4.94
N PRO A 606 15.74 -13.09 -3.68
CA PRO A 606 15.50 -13.95 -2.53
C PRO A 606 14.06 -14.48 -2.50
N SER A 607 13.08 -13.67 -2.87
CA SER A 607 11.65 -14.00 -2.82
C SER A 607 10.81 -13.12 -3.76
N GLY A 608 9.48 -13.17 -3.64
CA GLY A 608 8.57 -12.28 -4.39
C GLY A 608 8.43 -12.61 -5.88
N PHE A 609 7.79 -11.68 -6.61
CA PHE A 609 7.57 -11.80 -8.06
C PHE A 609 8.89 -11.82 -8.85
N ALA A 610 9.87 -11.01 -8.43
CA ALA A 610 11.19 -10.94 -9.04
C ALA A 610 11.88 -12.31 -9.16
N ARG A 611 11.69 -13.20 -8.19
CA ARG A 611 12.21 -14.59 -8.22
C ARG A 611 11.66 -15.44 -9.36
N ALA A 612 10.47 -15.12 -9.85
CA ALA A 612 9.85 -15.80 -10.98
C ALA A 612 10.26 -15.17 -12.34
N ALA A 613 11.00 -14.06 -12.34
CA ALA A 613 11.39 -13.38 -13.57
C ALA A 613 12.32 -14.27 -14.42
N PRO A 614 11.96 -14.57 -15.68
CA PRO A 614 12.77 -15.43 -16.54
C PRO A 614 13.99 -14.68 -17.04
N SER A 615 15.18 -15.24 -16.77
CA SER A 615 16.45 -14.71 -17.27
C SER A 615 16.44 -14.67 -18.80
N GLY A 616 17.06 -13.66 -19.41
CA GLY A 616 17.10 -13.55 -20.87
C GLY A 616 15.96 -12.74 -21.46
N THR A 617 15.26 -11.92 -20.66
CA THR A 617 14.09 -11.17 -21.09
C THR A 617 14.44 -9.71 -21.30
N GLY A 618 14.21 -9.18 -22.51
CA GLY A 618 14.44 -7.76 -22.81
C GLY A 618 13.39 -6.86 -22.17
N ILE A 619 12.14 -6.95 -22.63
CA ILE A 619 10.98 -6.20 -22.10
C ILE A 619 9.86 -7.20 -21.75
N LEU A 620 9.22 -7.03 -20.60
CA LEU A 620 8.00 -7.75 -20.22
C LEU A 620 6.88 -6.76 -19.91
N LEU A 621 5.77 -6.91 -20.62
CA LEU A 621 4.49 -6.26 -20.36
C LEU A 621 3.56 -7.28 -19.71
N LEU A 622 3.30 -7.16 -18.41
CA LEU A 622 2.44 -8.07 -17.66
C LEU A 622 1.16 -7.37 -17.20
N ALA A 623 0.02 -7.79 -17.76
CA ALA A 623 -1.31 -7.24 -17.45
C ALA A 623 -1.42 -5.71 -17.57
N THR A 624 -0.58 -5.09 -18.40
CA THR A 624 -0.56 -3.64 -18.61
C THR A 624 -1.41 -3.24 -19.81
N ASP A 625 -2.01 -2.06 -19.72
CA ASP A 625 -2.90 -1.53 -20.75
C ASP A 625 -2.30 -0.32 -21.48
N ASN A 626 -2.64 -0.19 -22.75
CA ASN A 626 -2.30 0.97 -23.58
C ASN A 626 -0.80 1.32 -23.58
N ALA A 627 0.09 0.34 -23.42
CA ALA A 627 1.52 0.59 -23.54
C ALA A 627 1.92 0.69 -25.03
N GLU A 628 2.84 1.60 -25.35
CA GLU A 628 3.41 1.77 -26.68
C GLU A 628 4.93 1.54 -26.61
N VAL A 629 5.44 0.60 -27.40
CA VAL A 629 6.86 0.20 -27.41
C VAL A 629 7.43 0.42 -28.81
N THR A 630 8.33 1.40 -28.96
CA THR A 630 8.81 1.81 -30.29
C THR A 630 10.22 2.37 -30.35
N GLY A 631 10.92 2.19 -31.47
CA GLY A 631 12.24 2.78 -31.69
C GLY A 631 13.35 2.24 -30.79
N ASN A 632 13.11 1.13 -30.07
CA ASN A 632 14.10 0.51 -29.20
C ASN A 632 15.06 -0.37 -30.01
N THR A 633 16.29 -0.53 -29.53
CA THR A 633 17.22 -1.57 -30.01
C THR A 633 17.28 -2.67 -28.97
N ILE A 634 16.78 -3.87 -29.33
CA ILE A 634 16.60 -5.00 -28.42
C ILE A 634 17.38 -6.19 -28.96
N LYS A 635 18.44 -6.60 -28.26
CA LYS A 635 19.32 -7.64 -28.80
C LYS A 635 19.98 -8.54 -27.76
N ASP A 636 20.42 -9.70 -28.22
CA ASP A 636 21.23 -10.65 -27.46
C ASP A 636 20.56 -11.18 -26.16
N ASN A 637 19.24 -11.05 -26.01
CA ASN A 637 18.49 -11.58 -24.87
C ASN A 637 18.14 -13.06 -25.12
N LYS A 638 18.54 -13.95 -24.20
CA LYS A 638 18.45 -15.42 -24.35
C LYS A 638 17.03 -15.94 -24.58
N THR A 639 16.05 -15.37 -23.90
CA THR A 639 14.67 -15.85 -23.83
C THR A 639 13.76 -15.14 -24.81
N VAL A 640 13.71 -13.81 -24.76
CA VAL A 640 12.80 -13.03 -25.59
C VAL A 640 13.23 -11.58 -25.69
N GLY A 641 12.94 -10.95 -26.83
CA GLY A 641 13.07 -9.49 -26.98
C GLY A 641 11.97 -8.75 -26.21
N ILE A 642 10.71 -8.95 -26.60
CA ILE A 642 9.52 -8.38 -25.95
C ILE A 642 8.50 -9.49 -25.65
N ALA A 643 8.00 -9.54 -24.42
CA ALA A 643 6.93 -10.43 -24.00
C ALA A 643 5.68 -9.64 -23.56
N VAL A 644 4.50 -10.11 -23.95
CA VAL A 644 3.19 -9.57 -23.54
C VAL A 644 2.32 -10.69 -22.97
N PHE A 645 2.00 -10.62 -21.68
CA PHE A 645 1.36 -11.70 -20.93
C PHE A 645 0.25 -11.21 -20.00
N SER A 646 -0.73 -12.08 -19.74
CA SER A 646 -1.65 -11.93 -18.62
C SER A 646 -1.02 -12.37 -17.29
N SER A 647 -1.52 -11.82 -16.19
CA SER A 647 -1.11 -12.22 -14.84
C SER A 647 -1.48 -13.69 -14.51
N THR A 648 -2.52 -14.22 -15.15
CA THR A 648 -2.98 -15.61 -14.97
C THR A 648 -2.26 -16.63 -15.84
N ARG A 649 -1.90 -16.29 -17.09
CA ARG A 649 -1.23 -17.22 -18.02
C ARG A 649 0.27 -17.24 -17.87
N SER A 650 0.84 -16.20 -17.27
CA SER A 650 2.22 -16.26 -16.78
C SER A 650 2.41 -17.31 -15.68
N GLY A 651 1.33 -17.76 -15.04
CA GLY A 651 1.37 -18.65 -13.87
C GLY A 651 1.78 -17.92 -12.59
N ALA A 652 1.84 -16.59 -12.63
CA ALA A 652 2.21 -15.76 -11.48
C ALA A 652 1.10 -15.68 -10.43
N PHE A 653 -0.17 -15.73 -10.84
CA PHE A 653 -1.33 -15.60 -9.95
C PHE A 653 -2.48 -16.54 -10.32
N ASP A 654 -3.19 -17.06 -9.31
CA ASP A 654 -4.49 -17.70 -9.51
C ASP A 654 -5.59 -16.63 -9.70
N THR A 655 -6.62 -16.97 -10.47
CA THR A 655 -7.85 -16.19 -10.61
C THR A 655 -8.52 -15.82 -9.28
N THR A 656 -8.36 -16.62 -8.22
CA THR A 656 -8.90 -16.31 -6.88
C THR A 656 -8.14 -15.22 -6.13
N GLU A 657 -6.92 -14.89 -6.57
CA GLU A 657 -6.04 -13.92 -5.92
C GLU A 657 -6.17 -12.51 -6.52
N LEU A 658 -7.00 -12.35 -7.56
CA LEU A 658 -7.06 -11.14 -8.36
C LEU A 658 -8.15 -10.18 -7.91
N ASP A 659 -7.75 -8.93 -7.70
CA ASP A 659 -8.62 -7.77 -7.55
C ASP A 659 -8.34 -6.68 -8.61
N ILE A 660 -7.78 -7.10 -9.75
CA ILE A 660 -7.38 -6.30 -10.92
C ILE A 660 -7.86 -6.96 -12.22
N GLY A 661 -7.85 -6.20 -13.32
CA GLY A 661 -7.93 -6.75 -14.67
C GLY A 661 -6.64 -7.51 -15.03
N PRO A 662 -6.67 -8.83 -15.27
CA PRO A 662 -5.45 -9.61 -15.45
C PRO A 662 -4.88 -9.58 -16.87
N THR A 663 -5.60 -9.04 -17.86
CA THR A 663 -5.21 -9.17 -19.26
C THR A 663 -4.59 -7.89 -19.81
N PRO A 664 -3.52 -7.98 -20.61
CA PRO A 664 -2.91 -6.80 -21.20
C PRO A 664 -3.74 -6.31 -22.39
N GLU A 665 -4.25 -5.09 -22.38
CA GLU A 665 -5.13 -4.58 -23.45
C GLU A 665 -4.54 -3.40 -24.22
N ASN A 666 -4.85 -3.32 -25.51
CA ASN A 666 -4.58 -2.17 -26.36
C ASN A 666 -3.08 -1.77 -26.44
N ASN A 667 -2.17 -2.71 -26.21
CA ASN A 667 -0.73 -2.45 -26.31
C ASN A 667 -0.29 -2.40 -27.77
N HIS A 668 0.67 -1.54 -28.11
CA HIS A 668 1.17 -1.35 -29.46
C HIS A 668 2.69 -1.47 -29.52
N ILE A 669 3.18 -2.47 -30.25
CA ILE A 669 4.60 -2.74 -30.45
C ILE A 669 4.92 -2.51 -31.93
N HIS A 670 5.81 -1.56 -32.23
CA HIS A 670 6.14 -1.20 -33.61
C HIS A 670 7.48 -0.47 -33.75
N ASP A 671 8.09 -0.58 -34.94
CA ASP A 671 9.31 0.15 -35.32
C ASP A 671 10.50 -0.08 -34.37
N ASN A 672 10.64 -1.28 -33.79
CA ASN A 672 11.81 -1.65 -32.99
C ASN A 672 12.85 -2.41 -33.84
N THR A 673 14.10 -2.39 -33.40
CA THR A 673 15.19 -3.15 -34.02
C THR A 673 15.53 -4.35 -33.16
N TYR A 674 15.48 -5.55 -33.76
CA TYR A 674 15.75 -6.81 -33.08
C TYR A 674 17.00 -7.49 -33.65
N GLU A 675 17.85 -8.04 -32.79
CA GLU A 675 19.00 -8.83 -33.19
C GLU A 675 19.26 -9.96 -32.19
N ASN A 676 19.30 -11.21 -32.65
CA ASN A 676 19.76 -12.35 -31.84
C ASN A 676 19.04 -12.51 -30.49
N ASN A 677 17.71 -12.37 -30.44
CA ASN A 677 16.92 -12.70 -29.25
C ASN A 677 16.37 -14.13 -29.32
N GLY A 678 16.01 -14.71 -28.16
CA GLY A 678 15.30 -15.99 -28.09
C GLY A 678 16.10 -17.21 -28.51
N TYR A 679 17.43 -17.14 -28.49
CA TYR A 679 18.31 -18.21 -28.97
C TYR A 679 18.54 -19.34 -27.94
N ASP A 680 18.32 -19.09 -26.65
CA ASP A 680 18.44 -20.10 -25.59
C ASP A 680 17.49 -19.80 -24.41
N PRO A 681 16.17 -20.04 -24.58
CA PRO A 681 15.20 -19.61 -23.58
C PRO A 681 15.38 -20.21 -22.21
N ASP A 682 14.96 -19.46 -21.19
CA ASP A 682 14.93 -19.90 -19.81
C ASP A 682 14.17 -21.24 -19.67
N PRO A 683 14.61 -22.14 -18.77
CA PRO A 683 13.91 -23.40 -18.52
C PRO A 683 12.41 -23.24 -18.26
N ALA A 684 11.99 -22.22 -17.50
CA ALA A 684 10.57 -21.98 -17.22
C ALA A 684 9.78 -21.70 -18.53
N THR A 685 10.34 -20.90 -19.43
CA THR A 685 9.74 -20.64 -20.74
C THR A 685 9.67 -21.90 -21.61
N LYS A 686 10.73 -22.73 -21.59
CA LYS A 686 10.78 -24.01 -22.31
C LYS A 686 9.74 -25.00 -21.77
N GLU A 687 9.50 -25.03 -20.47
CA GLU A 687 8.50 -25.91 -19.83
C GLU A 687 7.06 -25.56 -20.24
N LEU A 688 6.78 -24.26 -20.48
CA LEU A 688 5.52 -23.81 -21.07
C LEU A 688 5.36 -24.20 -22.54
N GLY A 689 6.37 -24.81 -23.16
CA GLY A 689 6.37 -25.18 -24.58
C GLY A 689 6.46 -23.97 -25.52
N ILE A 690 6.82 -22.81 -24.99
CA ILE A 690 6.97 -21.56 -25.73
C ILE A 690 8.39 -21.48 -26.29
N PRO A 691 8.58 -21.39 -27.61
CA PRO A 691 9.90 -21.18 -28.19
C PRO A 691 10.39 -19.74 -27.93
N GLY A 692 11.70 -19.55 -27.92
CA GLY A 692 12.29 -18.22 -27.93
C GLY A 692 12.00 -17.51 -29.23
N ALA A 693 11.77 -16.20 -29.14
CA ALA A 693 11.45 -15.34 -30.26
C ALA A 693 11.85 -13.89 -29.96
N ASP A 694 11.81 -13.03 -30.97
CA ASP A 694 11.93 -11.58 -30.76
C ASP A 694 10.70 -11.04 -30.03
N ILE A 695 9.50 -11.54 -30.37
CA ILE A 695 8.24 -11.17 -29.72
C ILE A 695 7.46 -12.41 -29.29
N ILE A 696 7.05 -12.44 -28.02
CA ILE A 696 6.14 -13.45 -27.49
C ILE A 696 4.87 -12.77 -26.98
N TRP A 697 3.72 -13.27 -27.41
CA TRP A 697 2.41 -12.89 -26.90
C TRP A 697 1.61 -14.14 -26.54
N ASP A 698 1.03 -14.15 -25.34
CA ASP A 698 0.29 -15.29 -24.80
C ASP A 698 -1.12 -15.47 -25.40
N GLY A 699 -1.52 -14.60 -26.32
CA GLY A 699 -2.83 -14.62 -26.97
C GLY A 699 -3.96 -13.99 -26.16
N THR A 700 -3.68 -13.38 -25.01
CA THR A 700 -4.67 -12.71 -24.16
C THR A 700 -4.83 -11.23 -24.49
N GLY A 701 -5.94 -10.66 -24.02
CA GLY A 701 -6.19 -9.24 -24.12
C GLY A 701 -6.61 -8.77 -25.52
N VAL A 702 -7.52 -7.82 -25.54
CA VAL A 702 -8.05 -7.23 -26.77
C VAL A 702 -7.15 -6.08 -27.22
N GLY A 703 -7.19 -5.74 -28.51
CA GLY A 703 -6.57 -4.52 -29.02
C GLY A 703 -5.03 -4.52 -29.09
N ASN A 704 -4.37 -5.61 -28.71
CA ASN A 704 -2.92 -5.72 -28.85
C ASN A 704 -2.50 -5.74 -30.32
N HIS A 705 -1.53 -4.90 -30.69
CA HIS A 705 -1.08 -4.69 -32.06
C HIS A 705 0.45 -4.78 -32.17
N PHE A 706 0.92 -5.47 -33.20
CA PHE A 706 2.33 -5.74 -33.45
C PHE A 706 2.66 -5.40 -34.91
N ASP A 707 3.05 -4.15 -35.15
CA ASP A 707 3.31 -3.61 -36.50
C ASP A 707 4.80 -3.63 -36.84
N GLU A 708 5.39 -4.81 -36.73
CA GLU A 708 6.81 -5.04 -36.99
C GLU A 708 7.07 -5.63 -38.39
N ASP A 709 8.33 -5.58 -38.82
CA ASP A 709 8.78 -6.18 -40.08
C ASP A 709 8.56 -7.71 -40.07
N SER A 710 8.27 -8.28 -41.24
CA SER A 710 8.05 -9.73 -41.41
C SER A 710 9.26 -10.62 -41.06
N SER A 711 10.45 -10.05 -40.91
CA SER A 711 11.67 -10.76 -40.51
C SER A 711 11.78 -10.99 -39.01
N VAL A 712 11.00 -10.27 -38.19
CA VAL A 712 10.95 -10.45 -36.73
C VAL A 712 10.36 -11.83 -36.41
N SER A 713 11.06 -12.58 -35.57
CA SER A 713 10.58 -13.89 -35.13
C SER A 713 9.52 -13.73 -34.04
N THR A 714 8.38 -14.42 -34.17
CA THR A 714 7.26 -14.25 -33.25
C THR A 714 6.67 -15.56 -32.76
N PHE A 715 6.16 -15.54 -31.54
CA PHE A 715 5.27 -16.57 -31.01
C PHE A 715 4.00 -15.92 -30.43
N PRO A 716 2.79 -16.24 -30.93
CA PRO A 716 2.53 -17.13 -32.06
C PRO A 716 3.09 -16.60 -33.40
N PRO A 717 3.20 -17.45 -34.44
CA PRO A 717 3.79 -17.04 -35.74
C PRO A 717 3.00 -15.99 -36.53
N LEU A 718 1.81 -15.61 -36.07
CA LEU A 718 0.99 -14.59 -36.70
C LEU A 718 0.48 -13.65 -35.60
N LEU A 719 1.03 -12.44 -35.54
CA LEU A 719 0.57 -11.43 -34.59
C LEU A 719 -0.47 -10.48 -35.23
N PRO A 720 -1.46 -9.99 -34.47
CA PRO A 720 -2.43 -9.02 -34.97
C PRO A 720 -1.76 -7.68 -35.32
N LYS A 721 -2.21 -7.06 -36.42
CA LYS A 721 -1.73 -5.73 -36.87
C LYS A 721 -2.81 -4.69 -36.66
N SER A 722 -2.43 -3.43 -36.41
CA SER A 722 -3.40 -2.30 -36.29
C SER A 722 -4.22 -2.10 -37.57
N SER A 723 -3.67 -2.50 -38.73
CA SER A 723 -4.34 -2.46 -40.03
C SER A 723 -5.42 -3.55 -40.23
N TRP A 724 -5.52 -4.55 -39.35
CA TRP A 724 -6.51 -5.61 -39.48
C TRP A 724 -7.94 -5.09 -39.23
N PRO A 725 -8.93 -5.49 -40.05
CA PRO A 725 -10.31 -5.13 -39.76
C PRO A 725 -10.79 -5.86 -38.49
N ALA A 726 -11.59 -5.18 -37.67
CA ALA A 726 -12.03 -5.68 -36.37
C ALA A 726 -12.65 -7.10 -36.39
N TRP A 727 -13.40 -7.44 -37.46
CA TRP A 727 -14.00 -8.77 -37.59
C TRP A 727 -12.96 -9.89 -37.73
N TRP A 728 -11.82 -9.59 -38.38
CA TRP A 728 -10.74 -10.55 -38.58
C TRP A 728 -9.91 -10.71 -37.30
N TYR A 729 -9.64 -9.61 -36.60
CA TYR A 729 -9.02 -9.64 -35.27
C TYR A 729 -9.80 -10.57 -34.33
N ARG A 730 -11.12 -10.37 -34.22
CA ARG A 730 -11.99 -11.20 -33.39
C ARG A 730 -11.98 -12.66 -33.79
N ALA A 731 -12.05 -12.94 -35.10
CA ALA A 731 -12.00 -14.31 -35.59
C ALA A 731 -10.68 -15.00 -35.21
N TYR A 732 -9.55 -14.33 -35.45
CA TYR A 732 -8.23 -14.84 -35.12
C TYR A 732 -8.07 -15.07 -33.62
N PHE A 733 -8.38 -14.07 -32.80
CA PHE A 733 -8.29 -14.13 -31.33
C PHE A 733 -9.10 -15.30 -30.77
N ASN A 734 -10.38 -15.41 -31.15
CA ASN A 734 -11.26 -16.44 -30.62
C ASN A 734 -10.86 -17.86 -31.06
N ILE A 735 -10.28 -18.00 -32.26
CA ILE A 735 -9.76 -19.29 -32.73
C ILE A 735 -8.46 -19.65 -32.01
N LEU A 736 -7.56 -18.67 -31.83
CA LEU A 736 -6.30 -18.86 -31.12
C LEU A 736 -6.55 -19.27 -29.66
N ASN A 737 -7.38 -18.52 -28.93
CA ASN A 737 -7.69 -18.84 -27.54
C ASN A 737 -8.40 -20.19 -27.38
N PHE A 738 -9.33 -20.53 -28.28
CA PHE A 738 -9.93 -21.86 -28.29
C PHE A 738 -8.89 -22.97 -28.51
N ALA A 739 -7.86 -22.73 -29.32
CA ALA A 739 -6.79 -23.71 -29.53
C ALA A 739 -5.89 -23.83 -28.29
N ILE A 740 -5.51 -22.71 -27.69
CA ILE A 740 -4.69 -22.66 -26.47
C ILE A 740 -5.38 -23.38 -25.31
N GLU A 741 -6.66 -23.10 -25.05
CA GLU A 741 -7.49 -23.76 -24.02
C GLU A 741 -7.65 -25.28 -24.19
N ARG A 742 -7.32 -25.82 -25.38
CA ARG A 742 -7.43 -27.26 -25.67
C ARG A 742 -6.08 -27.97 -25.65
N MET A 743 -4.99 -27.21 -25.53
CA MET A 743 -3.62 -27.72 -25.50
C MET A 743 -3.05 -27.77 -24.07
N GLY A 744 -3.51 -26.88 -23.17
CA GLY A 744 -3.39 -27.07 -21.72
C GLY A 744 -4.46 -28.02 -21.21
#